data_AF-K3WIP4-F1
#
_entry.id   AF-K3WIP4-F1
#
_cell.length_a   1.000
_cell.length_b   1.000
_cell.length_c   1.000
_cell.angle_alpha   90.00
_cell.angle_beta   90.00
_cell.angle_gamma   90.00
#
_symmetry.space_group_name_H-M   'P 1'
#
loop_
_entity.id
_entity.type
_entity.pdbx_description
1 polymer ?
#
loop_
_entity_poly.entity_id
_entity_poly.type
_entity_poly.pdbx_seq_one_letter_code
_entity_poly.pdbx_strand_id
1 'polypeptide(L)'
;MMLASLPARHIEILQEMARHYESALVLQTRFRNWKQKEASLLFLSRRRLTRETRAAKRIQACTRRFLSWRRYLHLFALEKNMSKIVFVQAHVRGNFARREVRLVRFIMNINARLIQRGYHPHYVVRMRIRRVNALEIQRVYRGFLGRQVCKRMLYERKLEAARTIWNWYRKCKNHRGFRMRSLWLMQKVRAIQGQWRKYKRRSNFTRYLGYYRRNATMIQNIWRCALAKEFVRKKRIEMNRAALVIQRVFRGFAMREKVKTYRELANRQVTVIQSHWRRFRATQVYQYHRKCVVKAQKMARYEQKVRRFRGIARQALHKHRTEAAVRIQRHVRGWRGRKRALLYRKIRNARLACKGQNARQAVIRHALIQRGAAVVIQKWIRGVQARQKMLKIRKWRRFVAAKCIHRYMEEWIRLLRLRLKREAKIHASVNIQRVFRGYRGHVYFKAEKYRQESLKAAKLIQRVYRGFRGRCTYKQVRKEKMGAALLLQRAFRNRHARKIYEISQAMKALKAKEKYDRSILGWLDAKRNPMEELYRRAKLPREKAVLVALKEKWEANKVAEERAVRKFKREYNSVWDTADETIGNFYGVRRKLYGVTENVYASHREFMERKERHVKLKHELVDLHQRVQQFKAAIQEASTSRRMLDGNEVFELLKAHGLFLENVPARNQDDHE
;
A
#
# COMPACT_ATOMS: atom_id res chain seq x y z
N MET A 1 68.30 -49.90 2.82
CA MET A 1 66.87 -50.05 2.46
C MET A 1 66.32 -48.77 1.81
N MET A 2 66.90 -48.28 0.70
CA MET A 2 66.48 -47.03 0.02
C MET A 2 66.49 -47.15 -1.52
N LEU A 3 66.40 -48.39 -2.05
CA LEU A 3 66.51 -48.67 -3.50
C LEU A 3 65.24 -49.26 -4.13
N ALA A 4 64.22 -49.58 -3.33
CA ALA A 4 62.99 -50.23 -3.80
C ALA A 4 62.02 -49.31 -4.60
N SER A 5 62.39 -48.05 -4.80
CA SER A 5 61.60 -47.04 -5.54
C SER A 5 62.21 -46.66 -6.90
N LEU A 6 63.32 -47.29 -7.30
CA LEU A 6 63.97 -47.05 -8.59
C LEU A 6 63.51 -48.08 -9.64
N PRO A 7 63.26 -47.68 -10.91
CA PRO A 7 62.97 -48.63 -11.99
C PRO A 7 64.10 -49.64 -12.18
N ALA A 8 63.77 -50.91 -12.36
CA ALA A 8 64.72 -52.05 -12.37
C ALA A 8 66.00 -51.81 -13.19
N ARG A 9 65.87 -51.21 -14.38
CA ARG A 9 66.99 -50.87 -15.29
C ARG A 9 68.07 -49.98 -14.66
N HIS A 10 67.74 -49.15 -13.68
CA HIS A 10 68.72 -48.36 -12.93
C HIS A 10 69.41 -49.19 -11.83
N ILE A 11 68.74 -50.20 -11.28
CA ILE A 11 69.32 -51.11 -10.28
C ILE A 11 70.37 -52.02 -10.96
N GLU A 12 70.08 -52.51 -12.17
CA GLU A 12 71.02 -53.28 -13.00
C GLU A 12 72.30 -52.49 -13.29
N ILE A 13 72.18 -51.26 -13.81
CA ILE A 13 73.33 -50.38 -14.10
C ILE A 13 74.15 -50.10 -12.84
N LEU A 14 73.51 -49.85 -11.70
CA LEU A 14 74.24 -49.61 -10.43
C LEU A 14 74.97 -50.87 -9.92
N GLN A 15 74.43 -52.07 -10.14
CA GLN A 15 75.13 -53.32 -9.82
C GLN A 15 76.31 -53.58 -10.76
N GLU A 16 76.17 -53.27 -12.05
CA GLU A 16 77.25 -53.40 -13.03
C GLU A 16 78.41 -52.41 -12.75
N MET A 17 78.08 -51.14 -12.45
CA MET A 17 79.07 -50.16 -12.00
C MET A 17 79.80 -50.58 -10.71
N ALA A 18 79.10 -51.23 -9.76
CA ALA A 18 79.73 -51.76 -8.55
C ALA A 18 80.74 -52.88 -8.86
N ARG A 19 80.38 -53.85 -9.72
CA ARG A 19 81.29 -54.93 -10.16
C ARG A 19 82.55 -54.39 -10.85
N HIS A 20 82.41 -53.35 -11.68
CA HIS A 20 83.55 -52.68 -12.30
C HIS A 20 84.46 -51.98 -11.28
N TYR A 21 83.88 -51.35 -10.25
CA TYR A 21 84.64 -50.68 -9.19
C TYR A 21 85.44 -51.67 -8.33
N GLU A 22 84.82 -52.80 -7.93
CA GLU A 22 85.51 -53.88 -7.20
C GLU A 22 86.66 -54.49 -8.02
N SER A 23 86.43 -54.75 -9.32
CA SER A 23 87.45 -55.25 -10.25
C SER A 23 88.65 -54.30 -10.35
N ALA A 24 88.40 -52.99 -10.42
CA ALA A 24 89.45 -51.97 -10.44
C ALA A 24 90.24 -51.91 -9.12
N LEU A 25 89.57 -52.11 -7.98
CA LEU A 25 90.22 -52.15 -6.66
C LEU A 25 91.20 -53.32 -6.51
N VAL A 26 90.83 -54.50 -7.02
CA VAL A 26 91.70 -55.69 -7.03
C VAL A 26 92.94 -55.47 -7.88
N LEU A 27 92.78 -54.89 -9.09
CA LEU A 27 93.90 -54.55 -9.97
C LEU A 27 94.87 -53.54 -9.34
N GLN A 28 94.36 -52.45 -8.77
CA GLN A 28 95.20 -51.46 -8.06
C GLN A 28 95.97 -52.07 -6.89
N THR A 29 95.34 -52.99 -6.15
CA THR A 29 95.98 -53.67 -5.01
C THR A 29 97.10 -54.61 -5.46
N ARG A 30 96.89 -55.41 -6.51
CA ARG A 30 97.96 -56.25 -7.09
C ARG A 30 99.13 -55.42 -7.63
N PHE A 31 98.87 -54.30 -8.30
CA PHE A 31 99.91 -53.41 -8.83
C PHE A 31 100.79 -52.79 -7.72
N ARG A 32 100.19 -52.34 -6.61
CA ARG A 32 100.93 -51.82 -5.44
C ARG A 32 101.87 -52.89 -4.86
N ASN A 33 101.37 -54.12 -4.67
CA ASN A 33 102.16 -55.22 -4.11
C ASN A 33 103.34 -55.62 -5.02
N TRP A 34 103.14 -55.64 -6.34
CA TRP A 34 104.20 -55.87 -7.31
C TRP A 34 105.31 -54.82 -7.22
N LYS A 35 104.95 -53.52 -7.25
CA LYS A 35 105.91 -52.40 -7.18
C LYS A 35 106.69 -52.37 -5.85
N GLN A 36 106.07 -52.78 -4.74
CA GLN A 36 106.75 -52.91 -3.45
C GLN A 36 107.79 -54.07 -3.45
N LYS A 37 107.51 -55.17 -4.15
CA LYS A 37 108.44 -56.30 -4.31
C LYS A 37 109.65 -55.92 -5.18
N GLU A 38 109.43 -55.20 -6.27
CA GLU A 38 110.48 -54.66 -7.15
C GLU A 38 111.44 -53.73 -6.37
N ALA A 39 110.90 -52.75 -5.63
CA ALA A 39 111.70 -51.83 -4.82
C ALA A 39 112.57 -52.56 -3.77
N SER A 40 112.05 -53.66 -3.21
CA SER A 40 112.79 -54.49 -2.25
C SER A 40 113.99 -55.21 -2.89
N LEU A 41 113.83 -55.73 -4.11
CA LEU A 41 114.92 -56.37 -4.86
C LEU A 41 116.03 -55.37 -5.22
N LEU A 42 115.65 -54.17 -5.69
CA LEU A 42 116.60 -53.08 -6.01
C LEU A 42 117.37 -52.56 -4.79
N PHE A 43 116.77 -52.62 -3.60
CA PHE A 43 117.47 -52.29 -2.35
C PHE A 43 118.54 -53.35 -1.99
N LEU A 44 118.20 -54.64 -2.13
CA LEU A 44 119.10 -55.74 -1.79
C LEU A 44 120.32 -55.82 -2.73
N SER A 45 120.14 -55.62 -4.05
CA SER A 45 121.25 -55.64 -5.02
C SER A 45 122.27 -54.52 -4.73
N ARG A 46 121.80 -53.29 -4.50
CA ARG A 46 122.65 -52.13 -4.10
C ARG A 46 123.41 -52.39 -2.79
N ARG A 47 122.77 -53.04 -1.81
CA ARG A 47 123.40 -53.40 -0.53
C ARG A 47 124.50 -54.46 -0.69
N ARG A 48 124.40 -55.36 -1.68
CA ARG A 48 125.43 -56.36 -2.01
C ARG A 48 126.69 -55.70 -2.60
N LEU A 49 126.52 -54.92 -3.67
CA LEU A 49 127.60 -54.17 -4.34
C LEU A 49 128.37 -53.24 -3.37
N THR A 50 127.67 -52.65 -2.40
CA THR A 50 128.27 -51.78 -1.36
C THR A 50 129.15 -52.54 -0.35
N ARG A 51 128.99 -53.87 -0.21
CA ARG A 51 129.87 -54.72 0.62
C ARG A 51 131.13 -55.12 -0.13
N GLU A 52 130.98 -55.60 -1.36
CA GLU A 52 132.09 -56.04 -2.23
C GLU A 52 133.10 -54.91 -2.47
N THR A 53 132.63 -53.71 -2.81
CA THR A 53 133.47 -52.51 -2.98
C THR A 53 134.19 -52.04 -1.70
N ARG A 54 133.69 -52.37 -0.51
CA ARG A 54 134.36 -52.10 0.77
C ARG A 54 135.43 -53.15 1.11
N ALA A 55 135.21 -54.42 0.72
CA ALA A 55 136.22 -55.48 0.88
C ALA A 55 137.46 -55.19 0.01
N ALA A 56 137.27 -54.91 -1.28
CA ALA A 56 138.36 -54.59 -2.20
C ALA A 56 139.25 -53.43 -1.70
N LYS A 57 138.65 -52.35 -1.18
CA LYS A 57 139.39 -51.20 -0.63
C LYS A 57 140.20 -51.55 0.64
N ARG A 58 139.75 -52.51 1.46
CA ARG A 58 140.53 -52.99 2.61
C ARG A 58 141.76 -53.79 2.18
N ILE A 59 141.61 -54.69 1.21
CA ILE A 59 142.71 -55.50 0.67
C ILE A 59 143.81 -54.59 0.10
N GLN A 60 143.44 -53.66 -0.79
CA GLN A 60 144.37 -52.69 -1.41
C GLN A 60 145.13 -51.84 -0.39
N ALA A 61 144.52 -51.50 0.75
CA ALA A 61 145.16 -50.71 1.81
C ALA A 61 146.23 -51.51 2.57
N CYS A 62 146.03 -52.81 2.80
CA CYS A 62 147.03 -53.69 3.43
C CYS A 62 148.27 -53.86 2.54
N THR A 63 148.09 -54.18 1.25
CA THR A 63 149.22 -54.40 0.32
C THR A 63 150.13 -53.17 0.22
N ARG A 64 149.54 -51.97 0.14
CA ARG A 64 150.29 -50.70 0.10
C ARG A 64 151.08 -50.44 1.39
N ARG A 65 150.53 -50.77 2.56
CA ARG A 65 151.24 -50.64 3.85
C ARG A 65 152.44 -51.58 3.92
N PHE A 66 152.28 -52.85 3.57
CA PHE A 66 153.37 -53.84 3.58
C PHE A 66 154.55 -53.40 2.71
N LEU A 67 154.28 -52.96 1.47
CA LEU A 67 155.32 -52.44 0.56
C LEU A 67 156.03 -51.20 1.10
N SER A 68 155.30 -50.28 1.75
CA SER A 68 155.91 -49.09 2.36
C SER A 68 156.84 -49.42 3.53
N TRP A 69 156.51 -50.44 4.33
CA TRP A 69 157.30 -50.85 5.49
C TRP A 69 158.57 -51.61 5.08
N ARG A 70 158.49 -52.49 4.06
CA ARG A 70 159.68 -53.14 3.46
C ARG A 70 160.68 -52.12 2.91
N ARG A 71 160.20 -51.00 2.35
CA ARG A 71 161.05 -49.88 1.88
C ARG A 71 161.72 -49.11 3.03
N TYR A 72 161.09 -49.05 4.20
CA TYR A 72 161.62 -48.36 5.39
C TYR A 72 162.78 -49.15 6.02
N LEU A 73 162.66 -50.47 6.18
CA LEU A 73 163.75 -51.31 6.67
C LEU A 73 164.99 -51.26 5.78
N HIS A 74 164.82 -51.26 4.44
CA HIS A 74 165.94 -51.23 3.51
C HIS A 74 166.77 -49.92 3.59
N LEU A 75 166.18 -48.83 4.11
CA LEU A 75 166.87 -47.57 4.37
C LEU A 75 167.58 -47.53 5.73
N PHE A 76 167.25 -48.43 6.66
CA PHE A 76 167.95 -48.56 7.95
C PHE A 76 169.26 -49.34 7.85
N ALA A 77 169.36 -50.29 6.92
CA ALA A 77 170.56 -51.10 6.70
C ALA A 77 171.74 -50.36 6.01
N LEU A 78 171.68 -49.03 5.88
CA LEU A 78 172.68 -48.20 5.21
C LEU A 78 173.06 -47.03 6.14
N GLU A 79 174.05 -47.26 7.01
CA GLU A 79 174.40 -46.39 8.16
C GLU A 79 175.10 -45.06 7.80
N LYS A 80 174.60 -44.32 6.81
CA LYS A 80 175.07 -42.96 6.49
C LYS A 80 173.91 -42.03 6.18
N ASN A 81 173.48 -41.23 7.18
CA ASN A 81 172.95 -39.83 7.11
C ASN A 81 172.01 -39.49 8.31
N MET A 82 172.57 -39.19 9.49
CA MET A 82 171.77 -38.77 10.66
C MET A 82 170.96 -37.47 10.41
N SER A 83 171.51 -36.55 9.59
CA SER A 83 170.87 -35.29 9.18
C SER A 83 169.49 -35.47 8.52
N LYS A 84 169.32 -36.53 7.71
CA LYS A 84 168.05 -36.82 7.02
C LYS A 84 166.96 -37.26 8.02
N ILE A 85 167.34 -37.92 9.11
CA ILE A 85 166.41 -38.37 10.16
C ILE A 85 165.82 -37.15 10.89
N VAL A 86 166.65 -36.17 11.25
CA VAL A 86 166.21 -34.93 11.93
C VAL A 86 165.24 -34.13 11.05
N PHE A 87 165.51 -34.00 9.74
CA PHE A 87 164.59 -33.31 8.82
C PHE A 87 163.22 -34.00 8.72
N VAL A 88 163.19 -35.34 8.66
CA VAL A 88 161.94 -36.11 8.70
C VAL A 88 161.21 -35.93 10.03
N GLN A 89 161.90 -35.97 11.16
CA GLN A 89 161.30 -35.74 12.48
C GLN A 89 160.67 -34.34 12.60
N ALA A 90 161.36 -33.28 12.11
CA ALA A 90 160.83 -31.93 12.09
C ALA A 90 159.56 -31.83 11.22
N HIS A 91 159.56 -32.44 10.03
CA HIS A 91 158.41 -32.45 9.13
C HIS A 91 157.22 -33.24 9.72
N VAL A 92 157.47 -34.35 10.42
CA VAL A 92 156.45 -35.13 11.13
C VAL A 92 155.85 -34.33 12.29
N ARG A 93 156.67 -33.71 13.14
CA ARG A 93 156.21 -32.85 14.26
C ARG A 93 155.35 -31.69 13.74
N GLY A 94 155.82 -30.97 12.72
CA GLY A 94 155.07 -29.87 12.09
C GLY A 94 153.73 -30.31 11.46
N ASN A 95 153.66 -31.52 10.89
CA ASN A 95 152.40 -32.06 10.38
C ASN A 95 151.45 -32.56 11.47
N PHE A 96 151.96 -32.97 12.64
CA PHE A 96 151.13 -33.33 13.79
C PHE A 96 150.41 -32.10 14.35
N ALA A 97 151.14 -31.01 14.64
CA ALA A 97 150.53 -29.74 15.08
C ALA A 97 149.53 -29.18 14.06
N ARG A 98 149.87 -29.19 12.77
CA ARG A 98 148.94 -28.82 11.69
C ARG A 98 147.75 -29.78 11.54
N ARG A 99 147.77 -30.97 12.12
CA ARG A 99 146.62 -31.89 12.17
C ARG A 99 145.72 -31.58 13.35
N GLU A 100 146.26 -31.33 14.53
CA GLU A 100 145.48 -30.91 15.71
C GLU A 100 144.71 -29.62 15.48
N VAL A 101 145.36 -28.55 15.00
CA VAL A 101 144.69 -27.26 14.76
C VAL A 101 143.51 -27.40 13.78
N ARG A 102 143.65 -28.25 12.75
CA ARG A 102 142.55 -28.56 11.82
C ARG A 102 141.43 -29.37 12.47
N LEU A 103 141.76 -30.27 13.39
CA LEU A 103 140.80 -31.11 14.11
C LEU A 103 140.00 -30.29 15.14
N VAL A 104 140.65 -29.42 15.91
CA VAL A 104 140.01 -28.47 16.82
C VAL A 104 139.08 -27.53 16.04
N ARG A 105 139.57 -26.91 14.95
CA ARG A 105 138.77 -26.00 14.12
C ARG A 105 137.57 -26.70 13.45
N PHE A 106 137.68 -28.00 13.16
CA PHE A 106 136.56 -28.83 12.68
C PHE A 106 135.51 -29.09 13.78
N ILE A 107 135.93 -29.44 15.00
CA ILE A 107 135.03 -29.64 16.16
C ILE A 107 134.26 -28.36 16.48
N MET A 108 134.93 -27.20 16.57
CA MET A 108 134.23 -25.94 16.87
C MET A 108 133.19 -25.56 15.81
N ASN A 109 133.48 -25.83 14.53
CA ASN A 109 132.52 -25.64 13.44
C ASN A 109 131.32 -26.60 13.51
N ILE A 110 131.52 -27.84 13.98
CA ILE A 110 130.41 -28.77 14.25
C ILE A 110 129.55 -28.25 15.41
N ASN A 111 130.16 -27.84 16.52
CA ASN A 111 129.45 -27.36 17.71
C ASN A 111 128.62 -26.10 17.40
N ALA A 112 129.19 -25.13 16.66
CA ALA A 112 128.46 -23.95 16.20
C ALA A 112 127.23 -24.31 15.33
N ARG A 113 127.38 -25.26 14.39
CA ARG A 113 126.26 -25.74 13.56
C ARG A 113 125.20 -26.51 14.36
N LEU A 114 125.59 -27.24 15.40
CA LEU A 114 124.66 -27.94 16.28
C LEU A 114 123.82 -26.93 17.10
N ILE A 115 124.45 -25.90 17.67
CA ILE A 115 123.76 -24.82 18.39
C ILE A 115 122.78 -24.09 17.45
N GLN A 116 123.22 -23.72 16.24
CA GLN A 116 122.37 -23.07 15.23
C GLN A 116 121.19 -23.96 14.81
N ARG A 117 121.42 -25.27 14.61
CA ARG A 117 120.36 -26.25 14.28
C ARG A 117 119.38 -26.48 15.43
N GLY A 118 119.80 -26.36 16.69
CA GLY A 118 118.91 -26.45 17.86
C GLY A 118 118.07 -25.19 18.06
N TYR A 119 118.67 -24.02 17.88
CA TYR A 119 118.00 -22.74 18.14
C TYR A 119 116.90 -22.38 17.12
N HIS A 120 117.15 -22.62 15.82
CA HIS A 120 116.21 -22.20 14.77
C HIS A 120 114.81 -22.87 14.88
N PRO A 121 114.67 -24.19 15.11
CA PRO A 121 113.37 -24.82 15.36
C PRO A 121 112.65 -24.26 16.60
N HIS A 122 113.38 -24.04 17.70
CA HIS A 122 112.80 -23.48 18.94
C HIS A 122 112.21 -22.08 18.72
N TYR A 123 112.94 -21.20 18.00
CA TYR A 123 112.44 -19.87 17.63
C TYR A 123 111.16 -19.94 16.76
N VAL A 124 111.15 -20.82 15.75
CA VAL A 124 109.99 -21.01 14.85
C VAL A 124 108.77 -21.55 15.62
N VAL A 125 108.96 -22.51 16.54
CA VAL A 125 107.88 -23.04 17.39
C VAL A 125 107.31 -21.94 18.30
N ARG A 126 108.17 -21.17 18.97
CA ARG A 126 107.77 -20.04 19.82
C ARG A 126 106.98 -18.98 19.05
N MET A 127 107.37 -18.65 17.82
CA MET A 127 106.61 -17.73 16.96
C MET A 127 105.29 -18.34 16.46
N ARG A 128 105.24 -19.64 16.17
CA ARG A 128 104.00 -20.34 15.82
C ARG A 128 102.97 -20.30 16.95
N ILE A 129 103.41 -20.55 18.20
CA ILE A 129 102.55 -20.45 19.40
C ILE A 129 102.00 -19.03 19.55
N ARG A 130 102.85 -18.00 19.47
CA ARG A 130 102.39 -16.59 19.51
C ARG A 130 101.31 -16.28 18.46
N ARG A 131 101.48 -16.79 17.23
CA ARG A 131 100.48 -16.62 16.15
C ARG A 131 99.17 -17.37 16.42
N VAL A 132 99.23 -18.59 16.97
CA VAL A 132 98.03 -19.36 17.35
C VAL A 132 97.25 -18.62 18.45
N ASN A 133 97.93 -18.18 19.52
CA ASN A 133 97.30 -17.44 20.62
C ASN A 133 96.64 -16.13 20.14
N ALA A 134 97.28 -15.40 19.22
CA ALA A 134 96.70 -14.20 18.62
C ALA A 134 95.42 -14.50 17.80
N LEU A 135 95.42 -15.58 17.01
CA LEU A 135 94.25 -16.03 16.25
C LEU A 135 93.11 -16.54 17.16
N GLU A 136 93.45 -17.20 18.27
CA GLU A 136 92.51 -17.63 19.32
C GLU A 136 91.79 -16.42 19.95
N ILE A 137 92.54 -15.41 20.39
CA ILE A 137 91.99 -14.17 20.97
C ILE A 137 91.09 -13.47 19.95
N GLN A 138 91.51 -13.36 18.69
CA GLN A 138 90.70 -12.79 17.61
C GLN A 138 89.41 -13.61 17.34
N ARG A 139 89.49 -14.95 17.40
CA ARG A 139 88.34 -15.86 17.25
C ARG A 139 87.32 -15.64 18.37
N VAL A 140 87.78 -15.63 19.62
CA VAL A 140 86.93 -15.42 20.81
C VAL A 140 86.28 -14.03 20.77
N TYR A 141 87.03 -12.98 20.46
CA TYR A 141 86.53 -11.60 20.41
C TYR A 141 85.51 -11.39 19.27
N ARG A 142 85.79 -11.88 18.05
CA ARG A 142 84.81 -11.85 16.94
C ARG A 142 83.53 -12.63 17.29
N GLY A 143 83.67 -13.77 17.96
CA GLY A 143 82.53 -14.54 18.48
C GLY A 143 81.73 -13.78 19.55
N PHE A 144 82.38 -13.04 20.45
CA PHE A 144 81.72 -12.19 21.43
C PHE A 144 80.95 -11.05 20.76
N LEU A 145 81.55 -10.31 19.82
CA LEU A 145 80.87 -9.25 19.08
C LEU A 145 79.64 -9.78 18.31
N GLY A 146 79.78 -10.93 17.63
CA GLY A 146 78.66 -11.59 16.95
C GLY A 146 77.51 -11.95 17.91
N ARG A 147 77.83 -12.49 19.10
CA ARG A 147 76.84 -12.76 20.15
C ARG A 147 76.16 -11.47 20.66
N GLN A 148 76.87 -10.36 20.80
CA GLN A 148 76.29 -9.09 21.24
C GLN A 148 75.39 -8.42 20.17
N VAL A 149 75.74 -8.54 18.88
CA VAL A 149 74.86 -8.12 17.77
C VAL A 149 73.61 -8.99 17.72
N CYS A 150 73.75 -10.31 17.87
CA CYS A 150 72.61 -11.24 17.93
C CYS A 150 71.69 -10.94 19.13
N LYS A 151 72.24 -10.70 20.34
CA LYS A 151 71.47 -10.31 21.52
C LYS A 151 70.65 -9.03 21.29
N ARG A 152 71.22 -8.01 20.64
CA ARG A 152 70.50 -6.77 20.30
C ARG A 152 69.35 -7.03 19.32
N MET A 153 69.59 -7.71 18.20
CA MET A 153 68.53 -8.05 17.24
C MET A 153 67.41 -8.90 17.85
N LEU A 154 67.73 -9.82 18.78
CA LEU A 154 66.72 -10.60 19.51
C LEU A 154 65.91 -9.74 20.49
N TYR A 155 66.52 -8.73 21.11
CA TYR A 155 65.83 -7.78 21.99
C TYR A 155 64.91 -6.83 21.19
N GLU A 156 65.40 -6.29 20.07
CA GLU A 156 64.63 -5.46 19.14
C GLU A 156 63.39 -6.21 18.61
N ARG A 157 63.57 -7.45 18.12
CA ARG A 157 62.45 -8.30 17.70
C ARG A 157 61.45 -8.60 18.82
N LYS A 158 61.90 -8.77 20.07
CA LYS A 158 61.00 -8.91 21.23
C LYS A 158 60.19 -7.64 21.48
N LEU A 159 60.80 -6.46 21.36
CA LEU A 159 60.08 -5.17 21.49
C LEU A 159 59.08 -4.95 20.35
N GLU A 160 59.43 -5.31 19.10
CA GLU A 160 58.51 -5.24 17.96
C GLU A 160 57.31 -6.19 18.11
N ALA A 161 57.56 -7.43 18.55
CA ALA A 161 56.51 -8.39 18.86
C ALA A 161 55.59 -7.89 19.99
N ALA A 162 56.16 -7.41 21.10
CA ALA A 162 55.40 -6.84 22.21
C ALA A 162 54.56 -5.63 21.80
N ARG A 163 55.13 -4.71 21.00
CA ARG A 163 54.42 -3.55 20.43
C ARG A 163 53.27 -3.97 19.51
N THR A 164 53.46 -5.05 18.74
CA THR A 164 52.43 -5.61 17.85
C THR A 164 51.28 -6.24 18.64
N ILE A 165 51.59 -7.05 19.65
CA ILE A 165 50.63 -7.67 20.58
C ILE A 165 49.84 -6.59 21.33
N TRP A 166 50.51 -5.55 21.85
CA TRP A 166 49.86 -4.45 22.56
C TRP A 166 48.93 -3.64 21.65
N ASN A 167 49.35 -3.34 20.42
CA ASN A 167 48.49 -2.66 19.43
C ASN A 167 47.26 -3.49 19.06
N TRP A 168 47.42 -4.81 18.91
CA TRP A 168 46.29 -5.73 18.69
C TRP A 168 45.33 -5.74 19.90
N TYR A 169 45.85 -5.91 21.12
CA TYR A 169 45.05 -5.88 22.34
C TYR A 169 44.29 -4.56 22.51
N ARG A 170 44.94 -3.42 22.26
CA ARG A 170 44.33 -2.09 22.29
C ARG A 170 43.20 -1.97 21.25
N LYS A 171 43.39 -2.48 20.03
CA LYS A 171 42.37 -2.53 18.99
C LYS A 171 41.17 -3.39 19.42
N CYS A 172 41.40 -4.55 20.03
CA CYS A 172 40.35 -5.42 20.56
C CYS A 172 39.58 -4.80 21.73
N LYS A 173 40.27 -4.15 22.69
CA LYS A 173 39.65 -3.42 23.80
C LYS A 173 38.77 -2.26 23.31
N ASN A 174 39.27 -1.49 22.35
CA ASN A 174 38.52 -0.39 21.71
C ASN A 174 37.30 -0.91 20.92
N HIS A 175 37.44 -2.01 20.18
CA HIS A 175 36.32 -2.63 19.46
C HIS A 175 35.24 -3.18 20.42
N ARG A 176 35.64 -3.84 21.52
CA ARG A 176 34.70 -4.28 22.57
C ARG A 176 33.95 -3.10 23.19
N GLY A 177 34.66 -2.01 23.53
CA GLY A 177 34.04 -0.78 24.04
C GLY A 177 33.06 -0.13 23.05
N PHE A 178 33.42 -0.06 21.76
CA PHE A 178 32.54 0.40 20.70
C PHE A 178 31.28 -0.49 20.56
N ARG A 179 31.45 -1.82 20.53
CA ARG A 179 30.33 -2.77 20.43
C ARG A 179 29.37 -2.63 21.60
N MET A 180 29.87 -2.47 22.83
CA MET A 180 29.01 -2.24 24.01
C MET A 180 28.22 -0.92 23.91
N ARG A 181 28.87 0.20 23.55
CA ARG A 181 28.17 1.49 23.34
C ARG A 181 27.13 1.42 22.22
N SER A 182 27.46 0.75 21.12
CA SER A 182 26.54 0.53 20.00
C SER A 182 25.33 -0.30 20.39
N LEU A 183 25.53 -1.40 21.14
CA LEU A 183 24.43 -2.24 21.66
C LEU A 183 23.53 -1.46 22.63
N TRP A 184 24.11 -0.69 23.56
CA TRP A 184 23.37 0.16 24.49
C TRP A 184 22.53 1.21 23.75
N LEU A 185 23.12 1.90 22.77
CA LEU A 185 22.41 2.89 21.94
C LEU A 185 21.26 2.24 21.17
N MET A 186 21.49 1.07 20.57
CA MET A 186 20.46 0.31 19.87
C MET A 186 19.34 -0.19 20.80
N GLN A 187 19.64 -0.53 22.06
CA GLN A 187 18.63 -0.83 23.08
C GLN A 187 17.79 0.41 23.41
N LYS A 188 18.40 1.58 23.63
CA LYS A 188 17.69 2.84 23.89
C LYS A 188 16.81 3.26 22.70
N VAL A 189 17.32 3.16 21.47
CA VAL A 189 16.55 3.41 20.23
C VAL A 189 15.36 2.44 20.11
N ARG A 190 15.56 1.14 20.38
CA ARG A 190 14.46 0.15 20.38
C ARG A 190 13.42 0.44 21.46
N ALA A 191 13.82 0.88 22.65
CA ALA A 191 12.91 1.27 23.72
C ALA A 191 12.05 2.48 23.34
N ILE A 192 12.67 3.53 22.77
CA ILE A 192 11.96 4.73 22.27
C ILE A 192 10.99 4.35 21.15
N GLN A 193 11.41 3.53 20.18
CA GLN A 193 10.55 3.02 19.11
C GLN A 193 9.39 2.16 19.66
N GLY A 194 9.64 1.33 20.66
CA GLY A 194 8.61 0.53 21.34
C GLY A 194 7.57 1.40 22.06
N GLN A 195 8.02 2.42 22.80
CA GLN A 195 7.15 3.36 23.48
C GLN A 195 6.34 4.21 22.50
N TRP A 196 6.94 4.67 21.39
CA TRP A 196 6.22 5.35 20.32
C TRP A 196 5.15 4.45 19.67
N ARG A 197 5.45 3.16 19.41
CA ARG A 197 4.46 2.18 18.93
C ARG A 197 3.35 1.92 19.95
N LYS A 198 3.63 1.96 21.25
CA LYS A 198 2.64 1.86 22.34
C LYS A 198 1.73 3.08 22.39
N TYR A 199 2.32 4.29 22.33
CA TYR A 199 1.61 5.56 22.23
C TYR A 199 0.73 5.63 20.97
N LYS A 200 1.27 5.31 19.79
CA LYS A 200 0.53 5.41 18.53
C LYS A 200 -0.66 4.42 18.47
N ARG A 201 -0.51 3.22 19.04
CA ARG A 201 -1.64 2.27 19.21
C ARG A 201 -2.71 2.83 20.14
N ARG A 202 -2.35 3.39 21.31
CA ARG A 202 -3.29 4.07 22.22
C ARG A 202 -4.00 5.24 21.54
N SER A 203 -3.26 6.16 20.91
CA SER A 203 -3.80 7.32 20.18
C SER A 203 -4.79 6.91 19.07
N ASN A 204 -4.44 5.91 18.26
CA ASN A 204 -5.34 5.38 17.23
C ASN A 204 -6.61 4.76 17.87
N PHE A 205 -6.47 3.97 18.94
CA PHE A 205 -7.60 3.36 19.66
C PHE A 205 -8.55 4.40 20.26
N THR A 206 -8.02 5.43 20.93
CA THR A 206 -8.83 6.56 21.43
C THR A 206 -9.57 7.27 20.30
N ARG A 207 -8.94 7.44 19.12
CA ARG A 207 -9.61 8.01 17.94
C ARG A 207 -10.75 7.14 17.42
N TYR A 208 -10.58 5.81 17.40
CA TYR A 208 -11.64 4.87 17.03
C TYR A 208 -12.78 4.87 18.07
N LEU A 209 -12.49 4.82 19.38
CA LEU A 209 -13.51 4.97 20.42
C LEU A 209 -14.26 6.31 20.32
N GLY A 210 -13.56 7.41 20.04
CA GLY A 210 -14.17 8.72 19.81
C GLY A 210 -15.02 8.82 18.54
N TYR A 211 -14.84 7.91 17.58
CA TYR A 211 -15.71 7.75 16.41
C TYR A 211 -16.94 6.89 16.76
N TYR A 212 -16.75 5.71 17.37
CA TYR A 212 -17.86 4.84 17.79
C TYR A 212 -18.79 5.51 18.82
N ARG A 213 -18.24 6.26 19.80
CA ARG A 213 -19.04 7.06 20.75
C ARG A 213 -19.90 8.10 20.02
N ARG A 214 -19.34 8.85 19.07
CA ARG A 214 -20.11 9.83 18.28
C ARG A 214 -21.22 9.18 17.47
N ASN A 215 -20.96 8.04 16.82
CA ASN A 215 -21.98 7.28 16.10
C ASN A 215 -23.09 6.78 17.05
N ALA A 216 -22.72 6.26 18.22
CA ALA A 216 -23.68 5.82 19.23
C ALA A 216 -24.56 6.97 19.73
N THR A 217 -23.98 8.13 20.06
CA THR A 217 -24.72 9.34 20.43
C THR A 217 -25.64 9.82 19.30
N MET A 218 -25.18 9.78 18.04
CA MET A 218 -26.00 10.14 16.88
C MET A 218 -27.22 9.21 16.72
N ILE A 219 -27.00 7.89 16.82
CA ILE A 219 -28.08 6.88 16.76
C ILE A 219 -29.07 7.10 17.92
N GLN A 220 -28.57 7.28 19.15
CA GLN A 220 -29.41 7.56 20.32
C GLN A 220 -30.24 8.85 20.16
N ASN A 221 -29.66 9.91 19.59
CA ASN A 221 -30.34 11.18 19.40
C ASN A 221 -31.41 11.09 18.29
N ILE A 222 -31.14 10.35 17.20
CA ILE A 222 -32.15 10.03 16.19
C ILE A 222 -33.29 9.21 16.79
N TRP A 223 -32.98 8.21 17.63
CA TRP A 223 -33.98 7.38 18.31
C TRP A 223 -34.85 8.20 19.29
N ARG A 224 -34.24 9.02 20.15
CA ARG A 224 -34.94 9.96 21.04
C ARG A 224 -35.85 10.92 20.25
N CYS A 225 -35.37 11.45 19.13
CA CYS A 225 -36.15 12.31 18.23
C CYS A 225 -37.36 11.56 17.61
N ALA A 226 -37.19 10.29 17.22
CA ALA A 226 -38.27 9.47 16.69
C ALA A 226 -39.35 9.19 17.75
N LEU A 227 -38.94 8.80 18.97
CA LEU A 227 -39.86 8.59 20.10
C LEU A 227 -40.64 9.88 20.45
N ALA A 228 -39.95 11.03 20.53
CA ALA A 228 -40.59 12.32 20.78
C ALA A 228 -41.60 12.69 19.70
N LYS A 229 -41.26 12.48 18.41
CA LYS A 229 -42.18 12.70 17.27
C LYS A 229 -43.40 11.77 17.34
N GLU A 230 -43.23 10.52 17.76
CA GLU A 230 -44.38 9.60 17.91
C GLU A 230 -45.29 9.99 19.09
N PHE A 231 -44.71 10.39 20.23
CA PHE A 231 -45.46 10.90 21.38
C PHE A 231 -46.27 12.15 21.02
N VAL A 232 -45.64 13.14 20.37
CA VAL A 232 -46.33 14.35 19.87
C VAL A 232 -47.40 13.99 18.84
N ARG A 233 -47.18 13.00 17.95
CA ARG A 233 -48.21 12.52 17.02
C ARG A 233 -49.41 11.91 17.76
N LYS A 234 -49.18 11.08 18.78
CA LYS A 234 -50.24 10.48 19.63
C LYS A 234 -51.03 11.59 20.34
N LYS A 235 -50.36 12.52 21.02
CA LYS A 235 -51.01 13.68 21.67
C LYS A 235 -51.78 14.56 20.70
N ARG A 236 -51.27 14.82 19.49
CA ARG A 236 -52.01 15.58 18.46
C ARG A 236 -53.30 14.86 18.02
N ILE A 237 -53.30 13.53 17.94
CA ILE A 237 -54.51 12.75 17.62
C ILE A 237 -55.53 12.84 18.77
N GLU A 238 -55.09 12.75 20.02
CA GLU A 238 -55.95 12.92 21.21
C GLU A 238 -56.56 14.34 21.27
N MET A 239 -55.74 15.38 21.11
CA MET A 239 -56.20 16.78 21.12
C MET A 239 -57.14 17.08 19.95
N ASN A 240 -56.85 16.59 18.74
CA ASN A 240 -57.76 16.70 17.60
C ASN A 240 -59.09 15.98 17.88
N ARG A 241 -59.07 14.81 18.52
CA ARG A 241 -60.30 14.08 18.91
C ARG A 241 -61.12 14.87 19.92
N ALA A 242 -60.49 15.47 20.93
CA ALA A 242 -61.16 16.35 21.90
C ALA A 242 -61.76 17.59 21.22
N ALA A 243 -61.00 18.29 20.38
CA ALA A 243 -61.48 19.44 19.61
C ALA A 243 -62.67 19.09 18.69
N LEU A 244 -62.64 17.94 18.01
CA LEU A 244 -63.75 17.46 17.19
C LEU A 244 -65.00 17.10 18.01
N VAL A 245 -64.83 16.62 19.26
CA VAL A 245 -65.95 16.41 20.19
C VAL A 245 -66.56 17.75 20.61
N ILE A 246 -65.74 18.72 21.02
CA ILE A 246 -66.19 20.08 21.38
C ILE A 246 -66.93 20.73 20.20
N GLN A 247 -66.35 20.71 19.00
CA GLN A 247 -66.99 21.24 17.78
C GLN A 247 -68.32 20.53 17.45
N ARG A 248 -68.40 19.20 17.65
CA ARG A 248 -69.64 18.44 17.44
C ARG A 248 -70.73 18.83 18.45
N VAL A 249 -70.37 18.94 19.73
CA VAL A 249 -71.30 19.35 20.80
C VAL A 249 -71.77 20.78 20.56
N PHE A 250 -70.87 21.71 20.23
CA PHE A 250 -71.19 23.10 19.93
C PHE A 250 -72.09 23.25 18.69
N ARG A 251 -71.79 22.57 17.59
CA ARG A 251 -72.66 22.58 16.39
C ARG A 251 -74.04 22.00 16.70
N GLY A 252 -74.12 20.94 17.52
CA GLY A 252 -75.38 20.38 18.00
C GLY A 252 -76.16 21.34 18.92
N PHE A 253 -75.48 22.07 19.79
CA PHE A 253 -76.07 23.11 20.63
C PHE A 253 -76.61 24.28 19.79
N ALA A 254 -75.79 24.87 18.92
CA ALA A 254 -76.19 25.98 18.06
C ALA A 254 -77.39 25.63 17.15
N MET A 255 -77.47 24.38 16.65
CA MET A 255 -78.64 23.94 15.89
C MET A 255 -79.87 23.71 16.77
N ARG A 256 -79.71 23.20 18.00
CA ARG A 256 -80.83 23.10 18.96
C ARG A 256 -81.38 24.46 19.34
N GLU A 257 -80.52 25.46 19.54
CA GLU A 257 -80.96 26.82 19.88
C GLU A 257 -81.71 27.49 18.70
N LYS A 258 -81.25 27.29 17.46
CA LYS A 258 -82.02 27.68 16.25
C LYS A 258 -83.37 26.96 16.18
N VAL A 259 -83.44 25.67 16.46
CA VAL A 259 -84.72 24.92 16.48
C VAL A 259 -85.63 25.40 17.61
N LYS A 260 -85.08 25.81 18.76
CA LYS A 260 -85.83 26.42 19.86
C LYS A 260 -86.44 27.76 19.44
N THR A 261 -85.66 28.69 18.88
CA THR A 261 -86.21 29.99 18.44
C THR A 261 -87.22 29.86 17.29
N TYR A 262 -87.01 28.93 16.35
CA TYR A 262 -88.04 28.60 15.34
C TYR A 262 -89.31 28.01 15.96
N ARG A 263 -89.20 27.17 17.01
CA ARG A 263 -90.38 26.64 17.74
C ARG A 263 -91.10 27.73 18.54
N GLU A 264 -90.38 28.64 19.17
CA GLU A 264 -90.95 29.78 19.89
C GLU A 264 -91.71 30.71 18.92
N LEU A 265 -91.11 31.01 17.76
CA LEU A 265 -91.77 31.76 16.68
C LEU A 265 -93.02 31.03 16.16
N ALA A 266 -92.92 29.73 15.87
CA ALA A 266 -94.05 28.93 15.41
C ALA A 266 -95.18 28.85 16.45
N ASN A 267 -94.86 28.63 17.72
CA ASN A 267 -95.82 28.62 18.82
C ASN A 267 -96.49 30.00 19.00
N ARG A 268 -95.76 31.10 18.85
CA ARG A 268 -96.31 32.46 18.84
C ARG A 268 -97.29 32.65 17.68
N GLN A 269 -96.94 32.22 16.47
CA GLN A 269 -97.85 32.29 15.30
C GLN A 269 -99.09 31.40 15.47
N VAL A 270 -98.94 30.17 15.98
CA VAL A 270 -100.09 29.30 16.33
C VAL A 270 -100.99 29.96 17.38
N THR A 271 -100.41 30.64 18.38
CA THR A 271 -101.17 31.37 19.41
C THR A 271 -101.94 32.56 18.81
N VAL A 272 -101.35 33.29 17.86
CA VAL A 272 -102.01 34.37 17.10
C VAL A 272 -103.16 33.81 16.25
N ILE A 273 -102.95 32.72 15.51
CA ILE A 273 -104.01 32.07 14.71
C ILE A 273 -105.15 31.59 15.62
N GLN A 274 -104.83 30.97 16.76
CA GLN A 274 -105.84 30.54 17.74
C GLN A 274 -106.60 31.71 18.36
N SER A 275 -105.94 32.83 18.68
CA SER A 275 -106.61 34.01 19.26
C SER A 275 -107.52 34.71 18.23
N HIS A 276 -107.08 34.84 16.97
CA HIS A 276 -107.90 35.32 15.86
C HIS A 276 -109.11 34.41 15.60
N TRP A 277 -108.94 33.09 15.63
CA TRP A 277 -110.05 32.15 15.45
C TRP A 277 -111.06 32.21 16.61
N ARG A 278 -110.58 32.28 17.86
CA ARG A 278 -111.44 32.48 19.05
C ARG A 278 -112.23 33.80 18.95
N ARG A 279 -111.56 34.91 18.59
CA ARG A 279 -112.18 36.22 18.36
C ARG A 279 -113.24 36.14 17.25
N PHE A 280 -112.91 35.61 16.07
CA PHE A 280 -113.83 35.45 14.94
C PHE A 280 -115.08 34.65 15.34
N ARG A 281 -114.91 33.51 16.02
CA ARG A 281 -116.04 32.68 16.45
C ARG A 281 -116.92 33.38 17.50
N ALA A 282 -116.34 34.12 18.43
CA ALA A 282 -117.10 34.95 19.37
C ALA A 282 -117.88 36.07 18.64
N THR A 283 -117.26 36.75 17.66
CA THR A 283 -117.91 37.77 16.84
C THR A 283 -119.06 37.18 16.01
N GLN A 284 -118.91 35.98 15.42
CA GLN A 284 -119.99 35.31 14.68
C GLN A 284 -121.18 34.97 15.59
N VAL A 285 -120.92 34.41 16.77
CA VAL A 285 -121.95 34.09 17.77
C VAL A 285 -122.69 35.37 18.22
N TYR A 286 -121.95 36.44 18.55
CA TYR A 286 -122.53 37.74 18.88
C TYR A 286 -123.38 38.32 17.73
N GLN A 287 -122.88 38.29 16.49
CA GLN A 287 -123.64 38.77 15.33
C GLN A 287 -124.91 37.95 15.08
N TYR A 288 -124.88 36.64 15.29
CA TYR A 288 -126.06 35.78 15.19
C TYR A 288 -127.10 36.17 16.24
N HIS A 289 -126.73 36.23 17.52
CA HIS A 289 -127.66 36.64 18.58
C HIS A 289 -128.18 38.06 18.38
N ARG A 290 -127.34 39.03 17.96
CA ARG A 290 -127.77 40.39 17.62
C ARG A 290 -128.78 40.42 16.47
N LYS A 291 -128.59 39.62 15.41
CA LYS A 291 -129.57 39.48 14.31
C LYS A 291 -130.90 38.90 14.80
N CYS A 292 -130.86 37.88 15.67
CA CYS A 292 -132.06 37.30 16.28
C CYS A 292 -132.81 38.29 17.18
N VAL A 293 -132.10 39.02 18.06
CA VAL A 293 -132.69 40.03 18.94
C VAL A 293 -133.30 41.18 18.15
N VAL A 294 -132.60 41.72 17.14
CA VAL A 294 -133.14 42.78 16.27
C VAL A 294 -134.37 42.30 15.48
N LYS A 295 -134.39 41.03 15.03
CA LYS A 295 -135.58 40.44 14.39
C LYS A 295 -136.75 40.35 15.38
N ALA A 296 -136.53 39.85 16.59
CA ALA A 296 -137.54 39.77 17.64
C ALA A 296 -138.09 41.15 18.02
N GLN A 297 -137.23 42.16 18.20
CA GLN A 297 -137.61 43.55 18.47
C GLN A 297 -138.44 44.16 17.33
N LYS A 298 -138.09 43.90 16.06
CA LYS A 298 -138.92 44.31 14.91
C LYS A 298 -140.30 43.67 14.93
N MET A 299 -140.39 42.36 15.21
CA MET A 299 -141.68 41.65 15.30
C MET A 299 -142.54 42.15 16.47
N ALA A 300 -141.96 42.40 17.65
CA ALA A 300 -142.68 42.93 18.81
C ALA A 300 -143.20 44.36 18.56
N ARG A 301 -142.41 45.24 17.95
CA ARG A 301 -142.85 46.60 17.55
C ARG A 301 -143.96 46.55 16.49
N TYR A 302 -143.91 45.59 15.57
CA TYR A 302 -144.99 45.35 14.61
C TYR A 302 -146.26 44.84 15.30
N GLU A 303 -146.14 43.91 16.25
CA GLU A 303 -147.26 43.39 17.03
C GLU A 303 -147.95 44.51 17.84
N GLN A 304 -147.18 45.40 18.48
CA GLN A 304 -147.74 46.57 19.19
C GLN A 304 -148.55 47.49 18.25
N LYS A 305 -148.06 47.76 17.03
CA LYS A 305 -148.82 48.52 16.02
C LYS A 305 -150.13 47.79 15.65
N VAL A 306 -150.07 46.48 15.42
CA VAL A 306 -151.26 45.65 15.09
C VAL A 306 -152.24 45.58 16.27
N ARG A 307 -151.77 45.48 17.52
CA ARG A 307 -152.63 45.54 18.72
C ARG A 307 -153.34 46.89 18.83
N ARG A 308 -152.64 48.02 18.59
CA ARG A 308 -153.25 49.37 18.61
C ARG A 308 -154.33 49.51 17.53
N PHE A 309 -154.05 49.07 16.29
CA PHE A 309 -155.04 49.05 15.20
C PHE A 309 -156.26 48.17 15.52
N ARG A 310 -156.04 46.97 16.10
CA ARG A 310 -157.13 46.09 16.56
C ARG A 310 -157.94 46.71 17.71
N GLY A 311 -157.35 47.56 18.54
CA GLY A 311 -158.06 48.34 19.55
C GLY A 311 -159.08 49.30 18.93
N ILE A 312 -158.61 50.14 18.00
CA ILE A 312 -159.45 51.10 17.24
C ILE A 312 -160.57 50.37 16.49
N ALA A 313 -160.24 49.29 15.79
CA ALA A 313 -161.23 48.48 15.05
C ALA A 313 -162.29 47.86 15.97
N ARG A 314 -161.92 47.41 17.19
CA ARG A 314 -162.90 46.93 18.19
C ARG A 314 -163.81 48.05 18.68
N GLN A 315 -163.29 49.26 18.92
CA GLN A 315 -164.09 50.40 19.37
C GLN A 315 -165.15 50.80 18.31
N ALA A 316 -164.74 50.89 17.04
CA ALA A 316 -165.67 51.12 15.92
C ALA A 316 -166.72 50.01 15.82
N LEU A 317 -166.31 48.73 15.91
CA LEU A 317 -167.23 47.59 15.90
C LEU A 317 -168.20 47.62 17.11
N HIS A 318 -167.76 48.10 18.26
CA HIS A 318 -168.60 48.17 19.47
C HIS A 318 -169.68 49.26 19.34
N LYS A 319 -169.34 50.42 18.75
CA LYS A 319 -170.30 51.50 18.45
C LYS A 319 -171.38 51.05 17.47
N HIS A 320 -170.98 50.40 16.36
CA HIS A 320 -171.92 49.80 15.43
C HIS A 320 -172.82 48.72 16.09
N ARG A 321 -172.27 47.92 17.01
CA ARG A 321 -173.05 46.93 17.76
C ARG A 321 -174.07 47.56 18.70
N THR A 322 -173.77 48.68 19.35
CA THR A 322 -174.75 49.40 20.18
C THR A 322 -175.87 50.04 19.34
N GLU A 323 -175.54 50.65 18.20
CA GLU A 323 -176.53 51.22 17.28
C GLU A 323 -177.44 50.15 16.68
N ALA A 324 -176.86 49.01 16.28
CA ALA A 324 -177.61 47.84 15.85
C ALA A 324 -178.49 47.28 16.98
N ALA A 325 -177.98 47.19 18.21
CA ALA A 325 -178.73 46.67 19.35
C ALA A 325 -179.98 47.52 19.65
N VAL A 326 -179.90 48.85 19.57
CA VAL A 326 -181.07 49.74 19.79
C VAL A 326 -182.12 49.54 18.69
N ARG A 327 -181.71 49.48 17.41
CA ARG A 327 -182.64 49.19 16.28
C ARG A 327 -183.28 47.81 16.43
N ILE A 328 -182.50 46.79 16.81
CA ILE A 328 -182.98 45.44 17.07
C ILE A 328 -183.94 45.42 18.27
N GLN A 329 -183.67 46.13 19.36
CA GLN A 329 -184.56 46.19 20.52
C GLN A 329 -185.93 46.79 20.18
N ARG A 330 -186.00 47.84 19.36
CA ARG A 330 -187.26 48.41 18.84
C ARG A 330 -188.06 47.35 18.07
N HIS A 331 -187.41 46.63 17.14
CA HIS A 331 -188.04 45.53 16.40
C HIS A 331 -188.43 44.33 17.29
N VAL A 332 -187.59 43.95 18.25
CA VAL A 332 -187.79 42.79 19.14
C VAL A 332 -188.96 43.01 20.11
N ARG A 333 -189.25 44.24 20.54
CA ARG A 333 -190.50 44.54 21.27
C ARG A 333 -191.73 44.25 20.40
N GLY A 334 -191.77 44.77 19.17
CA GLY A 334 -192.84 44.48 18.19
C GLY A 334 -192.89 43.04 17.67
N TRP A 335 -191.83 42.25 17.86
CA TRP A 335 -191.77 40.82 17.54
C TRP A 335 -192.16 39.94 18.73
N ARG A 336 -191.88 40.33 19.98
CA ARG A 336 -192.28 39.56 21.18
C ARG A 336 -193.79 39.37 21.29
N GLY A 337 -194.59 40.36 20.91
CA GLY A 337 -196.06 40.20 20.78
C GLY A 337 -196.42 39.10 19.76
N ARG A 338 -195.83 39.17 18.56
CA ARG A 338 -196.03 38.19 17.48
C ARG A 338 -195.44 36.80 17.77
N LYS A 339 -194.43 36.68 18.65
CA LYS A 339 -193.79 35.39 18.96
C LYS A 339 -194.43 34.58 20.07
N ARG A 340 -195.34 35.16 20.88
CA ARG A 340 -196.23 34.36 21.76
C ARG A 340 -197.03 33.34 20.93
N ALA A 341 -197.48 33.72 19.74
CA ALA A 341 -198.22 32.85 18.81
C ALA A 341 -197.38 31.76 18.10
N LEU A 342 -196.04 31.75 18.24
CA LEU A 342 -195.16 30.85 17.49
C LEU A 342 -194.21 30.00 18.35
N LEU A 343 -194.02 30.33 19.63
CA LEU A 343 -193.10 29.56 20.49
C LEU A 343 -193.65 28.17 20.89
N TYR A 344 -194.95 27.93 20.71
CA TYR A 344 -195.61 26.65 21.02
C TYR A 344 -195.23 25.49 20.08
N ARG A 345 -194.55 25.73 18.94
CA ARG A 345 -194.44 24.74 17.84
C ARG A 345 -193.06 24.17 17.51
N LYS A 346 -191.94 24.70 18.00
CA LYS A 346 -190.59 24.16 17.70
C LYS A 346 -189.65 24.08 18.91
N ILE A 347 -190.06 23.24 19.85
CA ILE A 347 -189.15 22.40 20.68
C ILE A 347 -188.41 21.41 19.73
N ARG A 348 -187.33 20.77 20.21
CA ARG A 348 -186.68 19.52 19.70
C ARG A 348 -185.42 19.69 18.79
N ASN A 349 -184.27 19.25 19.33
CA ASN A 349 -182.98 18.87 18.70
C ASN A 349 -182.00 19.97 18.18
N ALA A 350 -180.69 19.73 17.93
CA ALA A 350 -179.55 19.08 18.65
C ALA A 350 -178.30 19.09 17.71
N ARG A 351 -176.99 19.30 18.03
CA ARG A 351 -176.18 19.66 19.23
C ARG A 351 -175.31 18.56 19.93
N LEU A 352 -174.25 18.02 19.28
CA LEU A 352 -172.90 17.64 19.83
C LEU A 352 -172.11 16.68 18.88
N ALA A 353 -170.77 16.78 18.79
CA ALA A 353 -169.84 15.74 18.25
C ALA A 353 -168.33 16.00 18.59
N CYS A 354 -167.50 14.94 18.64
CA CYS A 354 -166.06 14.93 19.02
C CYS A 354 -165.09 15.30 17.87
N LYS A 355 -163.78 15.61 18.00
CA LYS A 355 -162.62 15.21 18.87
C LYS A 355 -161.96 13.85 18.53
N GLY A 356 -160.70 13.85 18.03
CA GLY A 356 -159.84 12.65 17.96
C GLY A 356 -158.68 12.67 16.93
N GLN A 357 -157.49 12.19 17.31
CA GLN A 357 -156.38 11.75 16.42
C GLN A 357 -155.61 10.59 17.09
N ASN A 358 -154.99 9.68 16.31
CA ASN A 358 -154.72 8.30 16.75
C ASN A 358 -153.24 7.89 16.80
N ALA A 359 -152.88 7.06 17.79
CA ALA A 359 -151.49 6.68 18.13
C ALA A 359 -150.73 5.86 17.05
N ARG A 360 -151.42 5.24 16.09
CA ARG A 360 -150.79 4.43 15.01
C ARG A 360 -149.70 5.18 14.22
N GLN A 361 -149.79 6.50 14.11
CA GLN A 361 -148.83 7.32 13.35
C GLN A 361 -147.48 7.52 14.08
N ALA A 362 -147.40 7.29 15.40
CA ALA A 362 -146.15 7.43 16.16
C ALA A 362 -145.20 6.23 15.96
N VAL A 363 -145.75 5.01 16.01
CA VAL A 363 -144.98 3.75 16.00
C VAL A 363 -144.16 3.59 14.70
N ILE A 364 -144.75 3.98 13.56
CA ILE A 364 -144.13 3.86 12.23
C ILE A 364 -142.83 4.67 12.12
N ARG A 365 -142.72 5.81 12.81
CA ARG A 365 -141.49 6.63 12.80
C ARG A 365 -140.32 5.97 13.55
N HIS A 366 -140.57 5.23 14.63
CA HIS A 366 -139.51 4.59 15.42
C HIS A 366 -138.83 3.43 14.67
N ALA A 367 -139.58 2.65 13.89
CA ALA A 367 -139.06 1.49 13.16
C ALA A 367 -138.03 1.87 12.06
N LEU A 368 -138.20 3.04 11.43
CA LEU A 368 -137.30 3.53 10.38
C LEU A 368 -135.92 3.93 10.93
N ILE A 369 -135.87 4.52 12.13
CA ILE A 369 -134.61 4.99 12.75
C ILE A 369 -133.71 3.81 13.13
N GLN A 370 -134.29 2.74 13.67
CA GLN A 370 -133.55 1.52 14.05
C GLN A 370 -132.85 0.85 12.86
N ARG A 371 -133.51 0.76 11.69
CA ARG A 371 -132.93 0.14 10.49
C ARG A 371 -131.74 0.94 9.93
N GLY A 372 -131.74 2.28 10.06
CA GLY A 372 -130.64 3.14 9.60
C GLY A 372 -129.32 2.90 10.35
N ALA A 373 -129.38 2.69 11.67
CA ALA A 373 -128.19 2.51 12.51
C ALA A 373 -127.40 1.23 12.17
N ALA A 374 -128.10 0.11 11.93
CA ALA A 374 -127.48 -1.19 11.67
C ALA A 374 -126.58 -1.19 10.42
N VAL A 375 -127.01 -0.53 9.33
CA VAL A 375 -126.27 -0.49 8.06
C VAL A 375 -124.93 0.25 8.19
N VAL A 376 -124.89 1.32 9.00
CA VAL A 376 -123.65 2.09 9.25
C VAL A 376 -122.62 1.24 10.00
N ILE A 377 -123.04 0.50 11.02
CA ILE A 377 -122.18 -0.39 11.81
C ILE A 377 -121.61 -1.52 10.93
N GLN A 378 -122.45 -2.16 10.10
CA GLN A 378 -122.00 -3.20 9.17
C GLN A 378 -120.97 -2.68 8.15
N LYS A 379 -121.16 -1.45 7.64
CA LYS A 379 -120.22 -0.80 6.70
C LYS A 379 -118.86 -0.52 7.36
N TRP A 380 -118.84 -0.15 8.64
CA TRP A 380 -117.61 0.05 9.41
C TRP A 380 -116.85 -1.27 9.67
N ILE A 381 -117.52 -2.32 10.15
CA ILE A 381 -116.91 -3.61 10.48
C ILE A 381 -116.24 -4.25 9.25
N ARG A 382 -116.90 -4.25 8.08
CA ARG A 382 -116.33 -4.75 6.81
C ARG A 382 -115.04 -3.98 6.45
N GLY A 383 -115.02 -2.66 6.67
CA GLY A 383 -113.85 -1.81 6.48
C GLY A 383 -112.69 -2.07 7.46
N VAL A 384 -112.96 -2.57 8.67
CA VAL A 384 -111.92 -2.98 9.64
C VAL A 384 -111.31 -4.33 9.26
N GLN A 385 -112.14 -5.31 8.90
CA GLN A 385 -111.68 -6.65 8.48
C GLN A 385 -110.76 -6.59 7.25
N ALA A 386 -111.08 -5.73 6.27
CA ALA A 386 -110.21 -5.50 5.10
C ALA A 386 -108.81 -4.99 5.49
N ARG A 387 -108.73 -4.05 6.46
CA ARG A 387 -107.45 -3.53 6.96
C ARG A 387 -106.63 -4.60 7.68
N GLN A 388 -107.28 -5.47 8.47
CA GLN A 388 -106.61 -6.59 9.14
C GLN A 388 -106.01 -7.59 8.15
N LYS A 389 -106.73 -7.94 7.08
CA LYS A 389 -106.18 -8.79 5.98
C LYS A 389 -104.95 -8.13 5.35
N MET A 390 -105.01 -6.83 5.04
CA MET A 390 -103.90 -6.11 4.41
C MET A 390 -102.67 -5.94 5.33
N LEU A 391 -102.86 -5.90 6.66
CA LEU A 391 -101.75 -5.90 7.62
C LEU A 391 -100.98 -7.23 7.65
N LYS A 392 -101.66 -8.38 7.50
CA LYS A 392 -100.98 -9.69 7.34
C LYS A 392 -100.11 -9.70 6.06
N ILE A 393 -100.64 -9.22 4.94
CA ILE A 393 -99.90 -9.10 3.66
C ILE A 393 -98.70 -8.15 3.80
N ARG A 394 -98.85 -7.00 4.48
CA ARG A 394 -97.73 -6.08 4.75
C ARG A 394 -96.63 -6.69 5.64
N LYS A 395 -96.97 -7.50 6.66
CA LYS A 395 -95.97 -8.25 7.45
C LYS A 395 -95.20 -9.24 6.57
N TRP A 396 -95.91 -10.03 5.75
CA TRP A 396 -95.27 -11.01 4.87
C TRP A 396 -94.35 -10.36 3.82
N ARG A 397 -94.79 -9.30 3.14
CA ARG A 397 -93.94 -8.56 2.18
C ARG A 397 -92.69 -7.96 2.84
N ARG A 398 -92.77 -7.47 4.08
CA ARG A 398 -91.60 -7.01 4.85
C ARG A 398 -90.63 -8.14 5.17
N PHE A 399 -91.13 -9.31 5.55
CA PHE A 399 -90.30 -10.50 5.81
C PHE A 399 -89.55 -10.97 4.55
N VAL A 400 -90.23 -11.06 3.41
CA VAL A 400 -89.61 -11.42 2.12
C VAL A 400 -88.54 -10.39 1.73
N ALA A 401 -88.84 -9.09 1.79
CA ALA A 401 -87.88 -8.04 1.49
C ALA A 401 -86.64 -8.09 2.40
N ALA A 402 -86.83 -8.31 3.71
CA ALA A 402 -85.73 -8.47 4.66
C ALA A 402 -84.87 -9.69 4.33
N LYS A 403 -85.46 -10.83 3.96
CA LYS A 403 -84.72 -12.05 3.59
C LYS A 403 -83.90 -11.87 2.30
N CYS A 404 -84.43 -11.15 1.31
CA CYS A 404 -83.69 -10.79 0.09
C CYS A 404 -82.50 -9.86 0.38
N ILE A 405 -82.69 -8.84 1.22
CA ILE A 405 -81.61 -7.94 1.64
C ILE A 405 -80.52 -8.70 2.42
N HIS A 406 -80.90 -9.63 3.29
CA HIS A 406 -79.95 -10.45 4.06
C HIS A 406 -79.08 -11.30 3.12
N ARG A 407 -79.69 -12.04 2.18
CA ARG A 407 -78.99 -12.88 1.21
C ARG A 407 -78.05 -12.07 0.31
N TYR A 408 -78.43 -10.85 -0.08
CA TYR A 408 -77.57 -9.94 -0.86
C TYR A 408 -76.38 -9.45 -0.03
N MET A 409 -76.60 -9.09 1.24
CA MET A 409 -75.53 -8.66 2.16
C MET A 409 -74.53 -9.79 2.44
N GLU A 410 -74.98 -11.03 2.64
CA GLU A 410 -74.10 -12.18 2.89
C GLU A 410 -73.15 -12.43 1.71
N GLU A 411 -73.68 -12.48 0.48
CA GLU A 411 -72.86 -12.72 -0.71
C GLU A 411 -71.95 -11.52 -1.03
N TRP A 412 -72.41 -10.28 -0.78
CA TRP A 412 -71.55 -9.09 -0.88
C TRP A 412 -70.39 -9.11 0.12
N ILE A 413 -70.65 -9.48 1.39
CA ILE A 413 -69.61 -9.64 2.42
C ILE A 413 -68.64 -10.77 2.06
N ARG A 414 -69.12 -11.88 1.50
CA ARG A 414 -68.31 -13.01 1.01
C ARG A 414 -67.38 -12.56 -0.12
N LEU A 415 -67.89 -11.84 -1.11
CA LEU A 415 -67.10 -11.28 -2.21
C LEU A 415 -66.08 -10.25 -1.71
N LEU A 416 -66.45 -9.37 -0.77
CA LEU A 416 -65.54 -8.40 -0.16
C LEU A 416 -64.37 -9.08 0.56
N ARG A 417 -64.65 -10.12 1.36
CA ARG A 417 -63.63 -10.94 2.04
C ARG A 417 -62.69 -11.63 1.05
N LEU A 418 -63.23 -12.18 -0.05
CA LEU A 418 -62.42 -12.78 -1.12
C LEU A 418 -61.52 -11.76 -1.83
N ARG A 419 -62.04 -10.55 -2.10
CA ARG A 419 -61.30 -9.45 -2.74
C ARG A 419 -60.11 -9.01 -1.87
N LEU A 420 -60.36 -8.73 -0.59
CA LEU A 420 -59.32 -8.39 0.39
C LEU A 420 -58.27 -9.50 0.56
N LYS A 421 -58.69 -10.78 0.57
CA LYS A 421 -57.77 -11.93 0.65
C LYS A 421 -56.92 -12.09 -0.62
N ARG A 422 -57.43 -11.68 -1.79
CA ARG A 422 -56.69 -11.63 -3.07
C ARG A 422 -55.70 -10.46 -3.09
N GLU A 423 -56.13 -9.27 -2.67
CA GLU A 423 -55.29 -8.07 -2.57
C GLU A 423 -54.13 -8.28 -1.59
N ALA A 424 -54.37 -8.87 -0.42
CA ALA A 424 -53.32 -9.23 0.53
C ALA A 424 -52.27 -10.18 -0.08
N LYS A 425 -52.71 -11.20 -0.85
CA LYS A 425 -51.79 -12.11 -1.58
C LYS A 425 -50.99 -11.37 -2.66
N ILE A 426 -51.59 -10.42 -3.38
CA ILE A 426 -50.91 -9.60 -4.40
C ILE A 426 -49.88 -8.67 -3.75
N HIS A 427 -50.23 -7.98 -2.66
CA HIS A 427 -49.26 -7.14 -1.93
C HIS A 427 -48.11 -7.97 -1.33
N ALA A 428 -48.39 -9.18 -0.84
CA ALA A 428 -47.34 -10.09 -0.37
C ALA A 428 -46.40 -10.52 -1.51
N SER A 429 -46.93 -10.96 -2.65
CA SER A 429 -46.09 -11.39 -3.79
C SER A 429 -45.28 -10.23 -4.38
N VAL A 430 -45.87 -9.04 -4.52
CA VAL A 430 -45.16 -7.82 -4.97
C VAL A 430 -44.06 -7.42 -3.99
N ASN A 431 -44.28 -7.51 -2.68
CA ASN A 431 -43.23 -7.24 -1.68
C ASN A 431 -42.09 -8.27 -1.75
N ILE A 432 -42.40 -9.56 -1.88
CA ILE A 432 -41.39 -10.62 -2.06
C ILE A 432 -40.58 -10.37 -3.33
N GLN A 433 -41.24 -10.08 -4.46
CA GLN A 433 -40.56 -9.75 -5.72
C GLN A 433 -39.70 -8.48 -5.60
N ARG A 434 -40.16 -7.44 -4.88
CA ARG A 434 -39.39 -6.21 -4.64
C ARG A 434 -38.13 -6.49 -3.83
N VAL A 435 -38.24 -7.27 -2.76
CA VAL A 435 -37.09 -7.68 -1.92
C VAL A 435 -36.12 -8.55 -2.71
N PHE A 436 -36.62 -9.52 -3.50
CA PHE A 436 -35.78 -10.40 -4.33
C PHE A 436 -35.05 -9.64 -5.45
N ARG A 437 -35.71 -8.69 -6.13
CA ARG A 437 -35.08 -7.79 -7.12
C ARG A 437 -33.99 -6.93 -6.46
N GLY A 438 -34.26 -6.37 -5.28
CA GLY A 438 -33.28 -5.63 -4.49
C GLY A 438 -32.09 -6.49 -4.06
N TYR A 439 -32.33 -7.73 -3.61
CA TYR A 439 -31.29 -8.69 -3.25
C TYR A 439 -30.39 -9.04 -4.45
N ARG A 440 -30.97 -9.37 -5.61
CA ARG A 440 -30.20 -9.61 -6.85
C ARG A 440 -29.36 -8.39 -7.24
N GLY A 441 -29.91 -7.18 -7.12
CA GLY A 441 -29.18 -5.92 -7.33
C GLY A 441 -27.99 -5.75 -6.37
N HIS A 442 -28.17 -6.04 -5.08
CA HIS A 442 -27.10 -5.99 -4.09
C HIS A 442 -26.02 -7.07 -4.30
N VAL A 443 -26.38 -8.28 -4.74
CA VAL A 443 -25.43 -9.34 -5.09
C VAL A 443 -24.58 -8.91 -6.30
N TYR A 444 -25.22 -8.42 -7.37
CA TYR A 444 -24.52 -7.91 -8.55
C TYR A 444 -23.60 -6.73 -8.21
N PHE A 445 -24.08 -5.76 -7.42
CA PHE A 445 -23.29 -4.62 -6.97
C PHE A 445 -22.09 -5.05 -6.12
N LYS A 446 -22.23 -6.03 -5.22
CA LYS A 446 -21.10 -6.60 -4.46
C LYS A 446 -20.06 -7.24 -5.40
N ALA A 447 -20.49 -8.02 -6.39
CA ALA A 447 -19.60 -8.67 -7.34
C ALA A 447 -18.83 -7.67 -8.21
N GLU A 448 -19.51 -6.68 -8.80
CA GLU A 448 -18.86 -5.64 -9.60
C GLU A 448 -17.97 -4.72 -8.74
N LYS A 449 -18.37 -4.39 -7.51
CA LYS A 449 -17.51 -3.66 -6.57
C LYS A 449 -16.22 -4.43 -6.28
N TYR A 450 -16.32 -5.72 -5.96
CA TYR A 450 -15.17 -6.58 -5.72
C TYR A 450 -14.25 -6.65 -6.94
N ARG A 451 -14.82 -6.88 -8.14
CA ARG A 451 -14.11 -6.83 -9.43
C ARG A 451 -13.38 -5.50 -9.65
N GLN A 452 -13.98 -4.36 -9.33
CA GLN A 452 -13.31 -3.06 -9.41
C GLN A 452 -12.20 -2.88 -8.37
N GLU A 453 -12.36 -3.42 -7.16
CA GLU A 453 -11.33 -3.41 -6.12
C GLU A 453 -10.14 -4.29 -6.52
N SER A 454 -10.38 -5.49 -7.08
CA SER A 454 -9.36 -6.34 -7.70
C SER A 454 -8.65 -5.65 -8.87
N LEU A 455 -9.36 -4.96 -9.76
CA LEU A 455 -8.77 -4.20 -10.87
C LEU A 455 -7.93 -3.00 -10.38
N LYS A 456 -8.34 -2.33 -9.30
CA LYS A 456 -7.55 -1.26 -8.65
C LYS A 456 -6.28 -1.83 -8.02
N ALA A 457 -6.36 -2.97 -7.33
CA ALA A 457 -5.20 -3.67 -6.78
C ALA A 457 -4.23 -4.15 -7.88
N ALA A 458 -4.73 -4.75 -8.95
CA ALA A 458 -3.92 -5.18 -10.10
C ALA A 458 -3.18 -3.99 -10.75
N LYS A 459 -3.87 -2.87 -11.00
CA LYS A 459 -3.27 -1.64 -11.53
C LYS A 459 -2.21 -1.05 -10.59
N LEU A 460 -2.39 -1.15 -9.27
CA LEU A 460 -1.40 -0.73 -8.28
C LEU A 460 -0.14 -1.63 -8.32
N ILE A 461 -0.33 -2.96 -8.32
CA ILE A 461 0.76 -3.94 -8.42
C ILE A 461 1.56 -3.74 -9.72
N GLN A 462 0.88 -3.60 -10.86
CA GLN A 462 1.50 -3.32 -12.16
C GLN A 462 2.31 -2.00 -12.14
N ARG A 463 1.78 -0.94 -11.50
CA ARG A 463 2.50 0.34 -11.35
C ARG A 463 3.76 0.19 -10.49
N VAL A 464 3.66 -0.52 -9.37
CA VAL A 464 4.80 -0.80 -8.46
C VAL A 464 5.87 -1.64 -9.18
N TYR A 465 5.47 -2.66 -9.94
CA TYR A 465 6.37 -3.52 -10.71
C TYR A 465 7.07 -2.78 -11.87
N ARG A 466 6.34 -1.95 -12.63
CA ARG A 466 6.95 -1.07 -13.66
C ARG A 466 7.98 -0.12 -13.04
N GLY A 467 7.65 0.49 -11.89
CA GLY A 467 8.59 1.32 -11.13
C GLY A 467 9.78 0.54 -10.57
N PHE A 468 9.62 -0.74 -10.23
CA PHE A 468 10.74 -1.62 -9.84
C PHE A 468 11.66 -1.92 -11.03
N ARG A 469 11.13 -2.31 -12.19
CA ARG A 469 11.92 -2.48 -13.43
C ARG A 469 12.71 -1.21 -13.76
N GLY A 470 12.07 -0.05 -13.76
CA GLY A 470 12.74 1.24 -14.02
C GLY A 470 13.91 1.52 -13.05
N ARG A 471 13.75 1.23 -11.75
CA ARG A 471 14.85 1.34 -10.78
C ARG A 471 15.97 0.33 -11.02
N CYS A 472 15.68 -0.87 -11.51
CA CYS A 472 16.70 -1.86 -11.89
C CYS A 472 17.47 -1.42 -13.14
N THR A 473 16.78 -0.99 -14.20
CA THR A 473 17.41 -0.46 -15.42
C THR A 473 18.28 0.77 -15.11
N TYR A 474 17.78 1.72 -14.30
CA TYR A 474 18.58 2.86 -13.86
C TYR A 474 19.83 2.45 -13.07
N LYS A 475 19.72 1.48 -12.14
CA LYS A 475 20.88 0.95 -11.40
C LYS A 475 21.91 0.30 -12.33
N GLN A 476 21.47 -0.44 -13.34
CA GLN A 476 22.33 -1.06 -14.34
C GLN A 476 23.06 0.00 -15.18
N VAL A 477 22.32 0.88 -15.85
CA VAL A 477 22.88 1.96 -16.70
C VAL A 477 23.80 2.88 -15.89
N ARG A 478 23.48 3.17 -14.62
CA ARG A 478 24.36 3.92 -13.72
C ARG A 478 25.65 3.17 -13.39
N LYS A 479 25.59 1.85 -13.17
CA LYS A 479 26.79 1.01 -12.93
C LYS A 479 27.68 0.96 -14.18
N GLU A 480 27.09 0.80 -15.35
CA GLU A 480 27.79 0.77 -16.64
C GLU A 480 28.45 2.12 -16.96
N LYS A 481 27.70 3.24 -16.91
CA LYS A 481 28.25 4.59 -17.11
C LYS A 481 29.33 4.94 -16.08
N MET A 482 29.17 4.55 -14.82
CA MET A 482 30.20 4.74 -13.79
C MET A 482 31.45 3.89 -14.06
N GLY A 483 31.29 2.65 -14.52
CA GLY A 483 32.40 1.78 -14.93
C GLY A 483 33.19 2.35 -16.09
N ALA A 484 32.51 2.80 -17.15
CA ALA A 484 33.13 3.47 -18.30
C ALA A 484 33.88 4.76 -17.90
N ALA A 485 33.25 5.60 -17.06
CA ALA A 485 33.89 6.82 -16.55
C ALA A 485 35.14 6.53 -15.70
N LEU A 486 35.11 5.49 -14.86
CA LEU A 486 36.28 5.06 -14.07
C LEU A 486 37.39 4.48 -14.95
N LEU A 487 37.06 3.74 -16.02
CA LEU A 487 38.03 3.24 -16.99
C LEU A 487 38.73 4.39 -17.74
N LEU A 488 37.96 5.37 -18.24
CA LEU A 488 38.51 6.56 -18.89
C LEU A 488 39.41 7.37 -17.95
N GLN A 489 38.96 7.63 -16.72
CA GLN A 489 39.78 8.32 -15.70
C GLN A 489 41.07 7.55 -15.37
N ARG A 490 41.03 6.21 -15.34
CA ARG A 490 42.20 5.37 -15.08
C ARG A 490 43.18 5.39 -16.25
N ALA A 491 42.68 5.28 -17.48
CA ALA A 491 43.49 5.36 -18.70
C ALA A 491 44.17 6.73 -18.83
N PHE A 492 43.43 7.82 -18.62
CA PHE A 492 43.95 9.19 -18.66
C PHE A 492 45.03 9.43 -17.59
N ARG A 493 44.75 9.10 -16.31
CA ARG A 493 45.74 9.22 -15.22
C ARG A 493 46.99 8.39 -15.48
N ASN A 494 46.86 7.18 -16.02
CA ASN A 494 48.01 6.35 -16.39
C ASN A 494 48.83 6.96 -17.54
N ARG A 495 48.18 7.50 -18.58
CA ARG A 495 48.86 8.20 -19.70
C ARG A 495 49.62 9.43 -19.19
N HIS A 496 49.01 10.24 -18.34
CA HIS A 496 49.62 11.44 -17.79
C HIS A 496 50.78 11.13 -16.83
N ALA A 497 50.61 10.13 -15.94
CA ALA A 497 51.68 9.65 -15.06
C ALA A 497 52.87 9.07 -15.84
N ARG A 498 52.62 8.32 -16.93
CA ARG A 498 53.68 7.84 -17.84
C ARG A 498 54.44 9.01 -18.47
N LYS A 499 53.76 10.03 -19.00
CA LYS A 499 54.44 11.21 -19.57
C LYS A 499 55.27 11.99 -18.55
N ILE A 500 54.77 12.17 -17.32
CA ILE A 500 55.56 12.80 -16.23
C ILE A 500 56.79 11.95 -15.88
N TYR A 501 56.67 10.62 -15.86
CA TYR A 501 57.79 9.70 -15.63
C TYR A 501 58.81 9.72 -16.76
N GLU A 502 58.36 9.72 -18.03
CA GLU A 502 59.22 9.84 -19.21
C GLU A 502 60.03 11.14 -19.19
N ILE A 503 59.38 12.29 -18.93
CA ILE A 503 60.06 13.59 -18.76
C ILE A 503 61.05 13.54 -17.59
N SER A 504 60.66 12.93 -16.47
CA SER A 504 61.53 12.80 -15.29
C SER A 504 62.75 11.90 -15.53
N GLN A 505 62.63 10.88 -16.38
CA GLN A 505 63.76 10.04 -16.79
C GLN A 505 64.65 10.75 -17.81
N ALA A 506 64.09 11.50 -18.77
CA ALA A 506 64.88 12.35 -19.66
C ALA A 506 65.69 13.40 -18.88
N MET A 507 65.09 14.05 -17.87
CA MET A 507 65.80 14.96 -16.96
C MET A 507 66.89 14.27 -16.13
N LYS A 508 66.71 12.99 -15.75
CA LYS A 508 67.76 12.20 -15.07
C LYS A 508 68.90 11.83 -16.02
N ALA A 509 68.59 11.41 -17.25
CA ALA A 509 69.58 11.11 -18.28
C ALA A 509 70.42 12.35 -18.62
N LEU A 510 69.79 13.51 -18.79
CA LEU A 510 70.50 14.78 -18.99
C LEU A 510 71.37 15.15 -17.78
N LYS A 511 70.89 14.98 -16.53
CA LYS A 511 71.74 15.19 -15.34
C LYS A 511 72.89 14.18 -15.22
N ALA A 512 72.72 12.95 -15.72
CA ALA A 512 73.79 11.96 -15.80
C ALA A 512 74.83 12.35 -16.86
N LYS A 513 74.39 12.83 -18.04
CA LYS A 513 75.30 13.40 -19.05
C LYS A 513 76.01 14.64 -18.52
N GLU A 514 75.33 15.60 -17.90
CA GLU A 514 75.96 16.76 -17.22
C GLU A 514 77.02 16.35 -16.19
N LYS A 515 76.88 15.18 -15.54
CA LYS A 515 77.89 14.65 -14.61
C LYS A 515 79.06 13.97 -15.33
N TYR A 516 78.81 13.31 -16.46
CA TYR A 516 79.86 12.74 -17.31
C TYR A 516 80.68 13.83 -18.01
N ASP A 517 80.02 14.83 -18.59
CA ASP A 517 80.62 15.97 -19.30
C ASP A 517 81.50 16.83 -18.38
N ARG A 518 81.24 16.81 -17.06
CA ARG A 518 82.05 17.45 -16.00
C ARG A 518 83.16 16.56 -15.44
N SER A 519 83.26 15.32 -15.87
CA SER A 519 84.36 14.42 -15.48
C SER A 519 85.58 14.64 -16.38
N ILE A 520 86.76 14.20 -15.92
CA ILE A 520 88.02 14.32 -16.66
C ILE A 520 87.92 13.63 -18.04
N LEU A 521 87.20 12.49 -18.13
CA LEU A 521 86.91 11.79 -19.39
C LEU A 521 86.06 12.66 -20.34
N GLY A 522 84.91 13.16 -19.87
CA GLY A 522 84.03 14.01 -20.68
C GLY A 522 84.65 15.34 -21.13
N TRP A 523 85.67 15.82 -20.43
CA TRP A 523 86.50 16.97 -20.83
C TRP A 523 87.54 16.61 -21.91
N LEU A 524 88.18 15.45 -21.81
CA LEU A 524 89.09 14.94 -22.85
C LEU A 524 88.33 14.65 -24.16
N ASP A 525 87.14 14.06 -24.07
CA ASP A 525 86.28 13.83 -25.24
C ASP A 525 85.81 15.14 -25.90
N ALA A 526 85.56 16.21 -25.12
CA ALA A 526 85.23 17.53 -25.65
C ALA A 526 86.36 18.09 -26.52
N LYS A 527 87.61 18.04 -26.03
CA LYS A 527 88.79 18.49 -26.78
C LYS A 527 89.02 17.70 -28.08
N ARG A 528 88.52 16.46 -28.15
CA ARG A 528 88.56 15.62 -29.35
C ARG A 528 87.50 15.98 -30.40
N ASN A 529 86.42 16.67 -30.03
CA ASN A 529 85.30 16.94 -30.94
C ASN A 529 84.63 18.31 -30.66
N PRO A 530 85.19 19.42 -31.18
CA PRO A 530 84.78 20.79 -30.83
C PRO A 530 83.30 21.11 -31.05
N MET A 531 82.65 20.46 -32.03
CA MET A 531 81.21 20.61 -32.30
C MET A 531 80.33 20.17 -31.12
N GLU A 532 80.77 19.21 -30.31
CA GLU A 532 80.02 18.84 -29.12
C GLU A 532 80.12 19.90 -28.01
N GLU A 533 81.23 20.65 -27.92
CA GLU A 533 81.31 21.73 -26.92
C GLU A 533 80.37 22.89 -27.25
N LEU A 534 80.22 23.24 -28.53
CA LEU A 534 79.20 24.20 -28.98
C LEU A 534 77.77 23.72 -28.65
N TYR A 535 77.49 22.42 -28.83
CA TYR A 535 76.23 21.81 -28.39
C TYR A 535 76.01 21.95 -26.88
N ARG A 536 77.05 21.64 -26.07
CA ARG A 536 77.01 21.73 -24.60
C ARG A 536 76.73 23.15 -24.11
N ARG A 537 77.35 24.18 -24.72
CA ARG A 537 77.16 25.59 -24.33
C ARG A 537 75.81 26.15 -24.79
N ALA A 538 75.39 25.91 -26.03
CA ALA A 538 74.22 26.57 -26.62
C ALA A 538 72.90 25.80 -26.50
N LYS A 539 72.93 24.45 -26.62
CA LYS A 539 71.72 23.65 -26.82
C LYS A 539 71.28 22.86 -25.59
N LEU A 540 72.22 22.27 -24.84
CA LEU A 540 71.90 21.51 -23.61
C LEU A 540 71.09 22.34 -22.58
N PRO A 541 71.40 23.63 -22.31
CA PRO A 541 70.61 24.46 -21.39
C PRO A 541 69.21 24.75 -21.93
N ARG A 542 69.05 24.92 -23.26
CA ARG A 542 67.76 25.14 -23.92
C ARG A 542 66.87 23.89 -23.85
N GLU A 543 67.42 22.71 -24.13
CA GLU A 543 66.72 21.42 -23.99
C GLU A 543 66.26 21.19 -22.54
N LYS A 544 67.12 21.51 -21.56
CA LYS A 544 66.81 21.45 -20.13
C LYS A 544 65.69 22.41 -19.73
N ALA A 545 65.73 23.66 -20.19
CA ALA A 545 64.69 24.66 -19.94
C ALA A 545 63.35 24.26 -20.59
N VAL A 546 63.37 23.74 -21.82
CA VAL A 546 62.18 23.23 -22.51
C VAL A 546 61.55 22.05 -21.77
N LEU A 547 62.34 21.11 -21.23
CA LEU A 547 61.82 19.99 -20.44
C LEU A 547 61.28 20.42 -19.07
N VAL A 548 61.86 21.43 -18.43
CA VAL A 548 61.33 22.04 -17.19
C VAL A 548 60.00 22.73 -17.47
N ALA A 549 59.94 23.62 -18.46
CA ALA A 549 58.72 24.31 -18.85
C ALA A 549 57.62 23.35 -19.34
N LEU A 550 57.98 22.24 -20.02
CA LEU A 550 57.05 21.17 -20.33
C LEU A 550 56.51 20.50 -19.07
N LYS A 551 57.37 20.11 -18.13
CA LYS A 551 56.95 19.50 -16.86
C LYS A 551 55.98 20.41 -16.10
N GLU A 552 56.33 21.68 -15.96
CA GLU A 552 55.53 22.70 -15.29
C GLU A 552 54.20 22.93 -16.01
N LYS A 553 54.18 22.98 -17.35
CA LYS A 553 52.95 23.06 -18.15
C LYS A 553 52.05 21.83 -17.97
N TRP A 554 52.62 20.62 -17.91
CA TRP A 554 51.87 19.39 -17.62
C TRP A 554 51.33 19.35 -16.18
N GLU A 555 52.09 19.84 -15.19
CA GLU A 555 51.64 19.94 -13.80
C GLU A 555 50.60 21.06 -13.60
N ALA A 556 50.73 22.18 -14.31
CA ALA A 556 49.74 23.26 -14.35
C ALA A 556 48.43 22.81 -15.02
N ASN A 557 48.49 22.07 -16.14
CA ASN A 557 47.31 21.47 -16.79
C ASN A 557 46.56 20.55 -15.83
N LYS A 558 47.26 19.70 -15.06
CA LYS A 558 46.63 18.87 -14.02
C LYS A 558 45.88 19.71 -12.98
N VAL A 559 46.48 20.82 -12.52
CA VAL A 559 45.82 21.73 -11.56
C VAL A 559 44.63 22.45 -12.20
N ALA A 560 44.72 22.82 -13.48
CA ALA A 560 43.62 23.43 -14.23
C ALA A 560 42.45 22.45 -14.43
N GLU A 561 42.72 21.20 -14.80
CA GLU A 561 41.72 20.12 -14.87
C GLU A 561 41.08 19.83 -13.51
N GLU A 562 41.88 19.77 -12.43
CA GLU A 562 41.33 19.62 -11.08
C GLU A 562 40.45 20.81 -10.66
N ARG A 563 40.76 22.04 -11.09
CA ARG A 563 39.89 23.21 -10.90
C ARG A 563 38.62 23.11 -11.75
N ALA A 564 38.73 22.71 -13.02
CA ALA A 564 37.59 22.53 -13.93
C ALA A 564 36.62 21.46 -13.43
N VAL A 565 37.12 20.30 -12.97
CA VAL A 565 36.31 19.24 -12.36
C VAL A 565 35.65 19.70 -11.06
N ARG A 566 36.29 20.59 -10.28
CA ARG A 566 35.67 21.22 -9.10
C ARG A 566 34.60 22.24 -9.50
N LYS A 567 34.80 23.04 -10.56
CA LYS A 567 33.82 23.99 -11.12
C LYS A 567 32.59 23.25 -11.64
N PHE A 568 32.78 22.28 -12.53
CA PHE A 568 31.73 21.43 -13.10
C PHE A 568 30.93 20.70 -12.02
N LYS A 569 31.54 20.25 -10.92
CA LYS A 569 30.80 19.67 -9.79
C LYS A 569 29.92 20.67 -9.05
N ARG A 570 30.34 21.93 -8.91
CA ARG A 570 29.49 22.99 -8.32
C ARG A 570 28.33 23.33 -9.26
N GLU A 571 28.61 23.48 -10.54
CA GLU A 571 27.62 23.78 -11.59
C GLU A 571 26.59 22.65 -11.72
N TYR A 572 27.05 21.40 -11.78
CA TYR A 572 26.19 20.21 -11.77
C TYR A 572 25.31 20.16 -10.51
N ASN A 573 25.89 20.32 -9.31
CA ASN A 573 25.11 20.34 -8.08
C ASN A 573 24.08 21.48 -8.11
N SER A 574 24.50 22.70 -8.45
CA SER A 574 23.62 23.87 -8.58
C SER A 574 22.44 23.60 -9.52
N VAL A 575 22.66 22.99 -10.68
CA VAL A 575 21.59 22.60 -11.62
C VAL A 575 20.65 21.55 -11.00
N TRP A 576 21.15 20.60 -10.22
CA TRP A 576 20.29 19.64 -9.51
C TRP A 576 19.54 20.25 -8.34
N ASP A 577 20.15 21.18 -7.60
CA ASP A 577 19.51 21.90 -6.50
C ASP A 577 18.39 22.81 -7.07
N THR A 578 18.63 23.52 -8.18
CA THR A 578 17.60 24.28 -8.91
C THR A 578 16.53 23.36 -9.53
N ALA A 579 16.88 22.15 -9.97
CA ALA A 579 15.91 21.17 -10.48
C ALA A 579 15.00 20.62 -9.35
N ASP A 580 15.57 20.23 -8.20
CA ASP A 580 14.78 19.78 -7.05
C ASP A 580 13.96 20.92 -6.44
N GLU A 581 14.44 22.17 -6.48
CA GLU A 581 13.68 23.35 -6.06
C GLU A 581 12.53 23.69 -7.04
N THR A 582 12.77 23.69 -8.35
CA THR A 582 11.71 23.90 -9.34
C THR A 582 10.68 22.77 -9.33
N ILE A 583 11.10 21.51 -9.19
CA ILE A 583 10.21 20.35 -9.00
C ILE A 583 9.43 20.48 -7.68
N GLY A 584 10.09 20.88 -6.58
CA GLY A 584 9.48 21.12 -5.28
C GLY A 584 8.41 22.22 -5.33
N ASN A 585 8.73 23.33 -5.99
CA ASN A 585 7.82 24.44 -6.25
C ASN A 585 6.67 24.02 -7.17
N PHE A 586 6.92 23.26 -8.24
CA PHE A 586 5.87 22.75 -9.13
C PHE A 586 4.89 21.84 -8.37
N TYR A 587 5.39 20.94 -7.51
CA TYR A 587 4.54 20.14 -6.61
C TYR A 587 3.83 20.98 -5.55
N GLY A 588 4.48 22.02 -4.99
CA GLY A 588 3.90 22.94 -4.02
C GLY A 588 2.75 23.77 -4.61
N VAL A 589 2.95 24.33 -5.80
CA VAL A 589 1.94 25.04 -6.61
C VAL A 589 0.80 24.11 -6.97
N ARG A 590 1.06 22.88 -7.46
CA ARG A 590 0.03 21.86 -7.67
C ARG A 590 -0.79 21.57 -6.40
N ARG A 591 -0.13 21.50 -5.25
CA ARG A 591 -0.77 21.22 -3.96
C ARG A 591 -1.59 22.40 -3.42
N LYS A 592 -1.32 23.62 -3.89
CA LYS A 592 -2.14 24.82 -3.63
C LYS A 592 -3.32 24.92 -4.61
N LEU A 593 -3.10 24.80 -5.93
CA LEU A 593 -4.20 24.89 -6.93
C LEU A 593 -5.26 23.80 -6.74
N TYR A 594 -4.85 22.53 -6.71
CA TYR A 594 -5.81 21.42 -6.59
C TYR A 594 -6.27 21.15 -5.14
N GLY A 595 -6.01 22.11 -4.25
CA GLY A 595 -6.27 22.05 -2.82
C GLY A 595 -7.52 22.79 -2.38
N VAL A 596 -8.72 22.29 -2.77
CA VAL A 596 -9.95 22.14 -1.93
C VAL A 596 -11.23 22.00 -2.79
N THR A 597 -11.38 22.72 -3.91
CA THR A 597 -12.69 22.87 -4.61
C THR A 597 -12.88 22.00 -5.86
N GLU A 598 -11.92 21.96 -6.79
CA GLU A 598 -12.16 21.39 -8.14
C GLU A 598 -12.29 19.85 -8.20
N ASN A 599 -11.78 19.11 -7.21
CA ASN A 599 -11.67 17.65 -7.26
C ASN A 599 -13.01 16.89 -7.47
N VAL A 600 -14.17 17.54 -7.31
CA VAL A 600 -15.49 16.96 -7.60
C VAL A 600 -15.91 17.19 -9.06
N TYR A 601 -15.71 18.40 -9.58
CA TYR A 601 -16.17 18.79 -10.93
C TYR A 601 -15.16 18.45 -12.04
N ALA A 602 -13.86 18.68 -11.81
CA ALA A 602 -12.81 18.26 -12.74
C ALA A 602 -12.85 16.73 -12.94
N SER A 603 -13.03 15.98 -11.85
CA SER A 603 -13.23 14.52 -11.90
C SER A 603 -14.43 14.10 -12.75
N HIS A 604 -15.50 14.90 -12.82
CA HIS A 604 -16.66 14.58 -13.64
C HIS A 604 -16.44 14.91 -15.11
N ARG A 605 -15.85 16.08 -15.42
CA ARG A 605 -15.48 16.46 -16.80
C ARG A 605 -14.45 15.50 -17.39
N GLU A 606 -13.36 15.21 -16.67
CA GLU A 606 -12.39 14.19 -17.06
C GLU A 606 -13.02 12.80 -17.21
N PHE A 607 -14.04 12.45 -16.41
CA PHE A 607 -14.72 11.16 -16.52
C PHE A 607 -15.60 11.09 -17.78
N MET A 608 -16.30 12.16 -18.14
CA MET A 608 -17.07 12.22 -19.39
C MET A 608 -16.13 12.21 -20.60
N GLU A 609 -15.08 13.03 -20.63
CA GLU A 609 -14.09 13.02 -21.72
C GLU A 609 -13.36 11.67 -21.85
N ARG A 610 -13.12 10.96 -20.74
CA ARG A 610 -12.56 9.58 -20.77
C ARG A 610 -13.60 8.56 -21.23
N LYS A 611 -14.88 8.74 -20.90
CA LYS A 611 -15.98 7.90 -21.38
C LYS A 611 -16.18 8.07 -22.88
N GLU A 612 -16.17 9.30 -23.39
CA GLU A 612 -16.23 9.64 -24.81
C GLU A 612 -15.01 9.11 -25.56
N ARG A 613 -13.79 9.35 -25.08
CA ARG A 613 -12.57 8.75 -25.65
C ARG A 613 -12.62 7.21 -25.61
N HIS A 614 -13.18 6.59 -24.58
CA HIS A 614 -13.35 5.13 -24.52
C HIS A 614 -14.45 4.64 -25.50
N VAL A 615 -15.51 5.40 -25.75
CA VAL A 615 -16.49 5.08 -26.80
C VAL A 615 -15.83 5.17 -28.17
N LYS A 616 -15.09 6.26 -28.45
CA LYS A 616 -14.38 6.45 -29.73
C LYS A 616 -13.34 5.35 -29.98
N LEU A 617 -12.44 5.12 -29.03
CA LEU A 617 -11.44 4.03 -29.09
C LEU A 617 -12.08 2.63 -29.21
N LYS A 618 -13.29 2.43 -28.68
CA LYS A 618 -14.03 1.17 -28.85
C LYS A 618 -14.61 1.05 -30.27
N HIS A 619 -15.04 2.16 -30.87
CA HIS A 619 -15.46 2.18 -32.28
C HIS A 619 -14.26 1.90 -33.19
N GLU A 620 -13.17 2.66 -33.03
CA GLU A 620 -11.90 2.48 -33.76
C GLU A 620 -11.36 1.03 -33.65
N LEU A 621 -11.52 0.37 -32.50
CA LEU A 621 -11.11 -1.03 -32.29
C LEU A 621 -12.11 -2.07 -32.85
N VAL A 622 -13.38 -1.71 -33.06
CA VAL A 622 -14.36 -2.54 -33.78
C VAL A 622 -14.13 -2.41 -35.29
N ASP A 623 -13.95 -1.20 -35.80
CA ASP A 623 -13.59 -0.94 -37.20
C ASP A 623 -12.30 -1.69 -37.58
N LEU A 624 -11.28 -1.64 -36.71
CA LEU A 624 -10.03 -2.38 -36.91
C LEU A 624 -10.25 -3.90 -36.90
N HIS A 625 -11.12 -4.43 -36.03
CA HIS A 625 -11.48 -5.85 -36.07
C HIS A 625 -12.20 -6.23 -37.35
N GLN A 626 -13.09 -5.37 -37.85
CA GLN A 626 -13.84 -5.61 -39.08
C GLN A 626 -12.90 -5.59 -40.30
N ARG A 627 -11.98 -4.63 -40.40
CA ARG A 627 -10.92 -4.59 -41.43
C ARG A 627 -10.02 -5.84 -41.36
N VAL A 628 -9.61 -6.27 -40.17
CA VAL A 628 -8.82 -7.49 -39.98
C VAL A 628 -9.60 -8.76 -40.33
N GLN A 629 -10.92 -8.81 -40.11
CA GLN A 629 -11.76 -9.93 -40.57
C GLN A 629 -11.95 -9.93 -42.08
N GLN A 630 -12.20 -8.77 -42.70
CA GLN A 630 -12.30 -8.63 -44.16
C GLN A 630 -10.98 -9.03 -44.84
N PHE A 631 -9.84 -8.53 -44.35
CA PHE A 631 -8.51 -8.92 -44.83
C PHE A 631 -8.25 -10.43 -44.69
N LYS A 632 -8.68 -11.06 -43.59
CA LYS A 632 -8.58 -12.52 -43.41
C LYS A 632 -9.48 -13.28 -44.38
N ALA A 633 -10.70 -12.83 -44.61
CA ALA A 633 -11.60 -13.41 -45.60
C ALA A 633 -11.01 -13.31 -47.02
N ALA A 634 -10.49 -12.13 -47.39
CA ALA A 634 -9.83 -11.91 -48.68
C ALA A 634 -8.57 -12.79 -48.86
N ILE A 635 -7.75 -12.98 -47.83
CA ILE A 635 -6.64 -13.94 -47.86
C ILE A 635 -7.15 -15.37 -48.02
N GLN A 636 -8.21 -15.76 -47.32
CA GLN A 636 -8.78 -17.10 -47.44
C GLN A 636 -9.32 -17.34 -48.86
N GLU A 637 -10.12 -16.43 -49.39
CA GLU A 637 -10.69 -16.46 -50.74
C GLU A 637 -9.62 -16.48 -51.85
N ALA A 638 -8.57 -15.66 -51.72
CA ALA A 638 -7.41 -15.68 -52.61
C ALA A 638 -6.63 -17.01 -52.51
N SER A 639 -6.45 -17.56 -51.30
CA SER A 639 -5.76 -18.85 -51.08
C SER A 639 -6.55 -20.08 -51.53
N THR A 640 -7.88 -19.96 -51.68
CA THR A 640 -8.74 -21.01 -52.24
C THR A 640 -8.89 -20.90 -53.76
N SER A 641 -8.64 -19.73 -54.35
CA SER A 641 -8.76 -19.49 -55.79
C SER A 641 -7.43 -19.58 -56.54
N ARG A 642 -6.29 -19.33 -55.88
CA ARG A 642 -4.94 -19.42 -56.47
C ARG A 642 -3.89 -20.01 -55.52
N ARG A 643 -2.76 -20.41 -56.12
CA ARG A 643 -1.52 -20.86 -55.46
C ARG A 643 -1.03 -19.80 -54.47
N MET A 644 -0.24 -20.21 -53.46
CA MET A 644 0.30 -19.36 -52.38
C MET A 644 0.63 -17.93 -52.82
N LEU A 645 -0.04 -16.95 -52.19
CA LEU A 645 0.18 -15.51 -52.39
C LEU A 645 1.64 -15.12 -52.19
N ASP A 646 2.16 -14.29 -53.08
CA ASP A 646 3.51 -13.74 -52.95
C ASP A 646 3.52 -12.54 -51.97
N GLY A 647 4.69 -12.22 -51.41
CA GLY A 647 4.84 -11.24 -50.34
C GLY A 647 4.27 -9.86 -50.69
N ASN A 648 4.44 -9.43 -51.94
CA ASN A 648 3.92 -8.14 -52.42
C ASN A 648 2.38 -8.12 -52.51
N GLU A 649 1.75 -9.24 -52.90
CA GLU A 649 0.29 -9.35 -52.98
C GLU A 649 -0.34 -9.25 -51.58
N VAL A 650 0.32 -9.80 -50.55
CA VAL A 650 -0.10 -9.66 -49.15
C VAL A 650 0.00 -8.21 -48.67
N PHE A 651 1.02 -7.45 -49.10
CA PHE A 651 1.13 -6.02 -48.78
C PHE A 651 0.07 -5.17 -49.48
N GLU A 652 -0.23 -5.42 -50.75
CA GLU A 652 -1.33 -4.73 -51.44
C GLU A 652 -2.71 -5.08 -50.83
N LEU A 653 -2.93 -6.33 -50.41
CA LEU A 653 -4.13 -6.70 -49.64
C LEU A 653 -4.21 -5.97 -48.28
N LEU A 654 -3.09 -5.79 -47.57
CA LEU A 654 -3.04 -5.01 -46.32
C LEU A 654 -3.32 -3.52 -46.56
N LYS A 655 -2.87 -2.97 -47.69
CA LYS A 655 -3.07 -1.59 -48.13
C LYS A 655 -4.53 -1.34 -48.51
N ALA A 656 -5.12 -2.21 -49.33
CA ALA A 656 -6.53 -2.18 -49.73
C ALA A 656 -7.50 -2.24 -48.53
N HIS A 657 -7.17 -3.01 -47.48
CA HIS A 657 -7.96 -3.09 -46.26
C HIS A 657 -7.64 -2.00 -45.22
N GLY A 658 -6.76 -1.04 -45.55
CA GLY A 658 -6.40 0.06 -44.65
C GLY A 658 -5.78 -0.40 -43.33
N LEU A 659 -4.99 -1.46 -43.37
CA LEU A 659 -4.23 -2.04 -42.25
C LEU A 659 -2.74 -1.69 -42.31
N PHE A 660 -2.24 -1.28 -43.48
CA PHE A 660 -0.90 -0.73 -43.67
C PHE A 660 -1.01 0.76 -44.01
N LEU A 661 -0.19 1.59 -43.35
CA LEU A 661 -0.10 3.04 -43.59
C LEU A 661 1.31 3.36 -44.09
N GLU A 662 1.42 3.75 -45.36
CA GLU A 662 2.66 4.25 -45.91
C GLU A 662 2.99 5.63 -45.32
N ASN A 663 4.27 5.83 -44.98
CA ASN A 663 4.87 7.12 -44.62
C ASN A 663 4.17 7.91 -43.48
N VAL A 664 4.54 7.59 -42.23
CA VAL A 664 4.48 8.58 -41.14
C VAL A 664 5.76 9.41 -41.18
N PRO A 665 5.75 10.66 -41.69
CA PRO A 665 6.91 11.54 -41.59
C PRO A 665 7.19 11.84 -40.11
N ALA A 666 8.46 11.85 -39.73
CA ALA A 666 8.87 12.08 -38.35
C ALA A 666 8.57 13.53 -37.94
N ARG A 667 7.41 13.76 -37.32
CA ARG A 667 7.15 15.02 -36.62
C ARG A 667 8.10 15.13 -35.44
N ASN A 668 9.06 16.04 -35.57
CA ASN A 668 9.98 16.41 -34.51
C ASN A 668 9.21 16.95 -33.29
N GLN A 669 9.90 16.94 -32.15
CA GLN A 669 9.50 17.70 -30.99
C GLN A 669 9.72 19.19 -31.32
N ASP A 670 8.66 19.99 -31.29
CA ASP A 670 8.58 21.28 -30.61
C ASP A 670 7.21 21.90 -30.92
N ASP A 671 6.45 22.21 -29.87
CA ASP A 671 5.31 23.13 -29.84
C ASP A 671 5.02 23.40 -28.36
N HIS A 672 5.17 24.65 -27.94
CA HIS A 672 5.16 25.07 -26.54
C HIS A 672 4.21 26.27 -26.35
N GLU A 673 2.92 25.96 -26.13
CA GLU A 673 1.91 26.90 -25.60
C GLU A 673 1.10 26.21 -24.47
#